data_AF-A0A8H3BV99-F1
#
_entry.id   AF-A0A8H3BV99-F1
#
_cell.length_a   1.000
_cell.length_b   1.000
_cell.length_c   1.000
_cell.angle_alpha   90.00
_cell.angle_beta   90.00
_cell.angle_gamma   90.00
#
_symmetry.space_group_name_H-M   'P 1'
#
loop_
_entity.id
_entity.type
_entity.pdbx_description
1 polymer ?
#
loop_
_entity_poly.entity_id
_entity_poly.type
_entity_poly.pdbx_seq_one_letter_code
_entity_poly.pdbx_strand_id
1 'polypeptide(L)'
;MRLILFTVASGLLHLTAAQTIYDIWQTTWDRSKLLTRTNDPLVNFVTKGAIGDADIVVSDGTVYQQMDGFGATLTDSSALVFNNLKTKNSVNYWALLNKLFDVTDGAATAGFGVLRLNLGASDFSAKAYSYDDKSGDTTLASFSLDNAPSYLWSVLKDIYSINSKIKLYMVPWSPPAWMKSGGSMNGGTLLTQYNGVYAQYLFKTVQQMTARGFPVYAINPQNEPQNSNPTYPTTSMPASQEAAIGLALRPLLDNNGLSSVKIIGFEHNWDNAGGYPIDLMKAAPNAFAGVAFHCYASGGPSQLDTFHNAYPNKEVYFTECTGSFGSDWWTDIKWTMDNIAIGAPQHWARTALEWNLASDESGGPLFPGTNSCTSPACRAIATIKSDGSYELNQEFYSLAQASRAVVPKDPGGPIGQRIGVTVGGNLSWALRVNAFVTKRTSSADWNRYSIVVLNWNDNASSSWNPQPVKATIEFRGVQLLGWDVDAINTVQFSNHAGYRSHGEKNEFTQIDALISGYVPGADGLAALADFAAHLKAKNPKLLFVLDPVMGDDGKMYVANDVLPIYRDRLLPLATVITPNWFEVELMTQIQLTSQDSIRLALRSLHFNHGVRNVVVTSVVVREGSQLSDEVTAAGLRAGSSYSINGASDATNFEDEYILCIASSAHEDPSVAPDVYALAAPRIKGYFSGVGDLFSALVLAHFHEAQHANTDGSPPATTLSISPLAQAASRAFYTTHAVLRRTQKHALALAAQSSEDPSSSNAYTDDELDAREPLRRVRRMRTRELRIVQSRNDIIAANNGSIEAMRAWKGFWG
;
A
#
# COMPACT_ATOMS: atom_id res chain seq x y z
N MET A 1 -8.89 -7.33 22.16
CA MET A 1 -9.64 -6.61 23.21
C MET A 1 -10.58 -5.63 22.54
N ARG A 2 -11.78 -5.47 23.07
CA ARG A 2 -12.83 -4.65 22.47
C ARG A 2 -12.95 -3.30 23.19
N LEU A 3 -12.83 -2.20 22.45
CA LEU A 3 -12.86 -0.80 22.91
C LEU A 3 -14.11 -0.11 22.37
N ILE A 4 -14.83 0.65 23.20
CA ILE A 4 -15.85 1.60 22.73
C ILE A 4 -15.30 3.04 22.80
N LEU A 5 -15.46 3.82 21.73
CA LEU A 5 -15.15 5.27 21.66
C LEU A 5 -16.43 6.10 21.53
N PHE A 6 -16.68 7.03 22.45
CA PHE A 6 -17.82 7.98 22.41
C PHE A 6 -17.36 9.40 22.01
N THR A 7 -17.59 9.86 20.77
CA THR A 7 -17.21 11.24 20.31
C THR A 7 -18.15 11.85 19.24
N VAL A 8 -18.19 13.20 19.13
CA VAL A 8 -18.68 13.95 17.94
C VAL A 8 -17.49 14.34 17.06
N ALA A 9 -17.37 13.78 15.87
CA ALA A 9 -16.50 14.35 14.85
C ALA A 9 -17.25 15.45 14.07
N SER A 10 -17.22 16.69 14.57
CA SER A 10 -17.75 17.86 13.86
C SER A 10 -16.80 18.20 12.69
N GLY A 11 -16.93 17.49 11.57
CA GLY A 11 -16.15 17.72 10.35
C GLY A 11 -15.81 16.46 9.55
N LEU A 12 -15.94 15.28 10.13
CA LEU A 12 -15.64 13.99 9.47
C LEU A 12 -16.93 13.25 9.15
N LEU A 13 -17.70 13.79 8.21
CA LEU A 13 -18.66 13.00 7.44
C LEU A 13 -18.35 13.21 5.96
N HIS A 14 -17.25 12.61 5.50
CA HIS A 14 -17.47 11.73 4.37
C HIS A 14 -18.30 10.59 4.93
N LEU A 15 -19.47 10.34 4.34
CA LEU A 15 -20.20 9.09 4.49
C LEU A 15 -19.16 7.98 4.57
N THR A 16 -18.96 7.41 5.76
CA THR A 16 -18.20 6.18 5.88
C THR A 16 -19.09 5.14 5.23
N ALA A 17 -18.98 5.02 3.90
CA ALA A 17 -19.32 3.78 3.26
C ALA A 17 -18.58 2.73 4.08
N ALA A 18 -19.32 1.80 4.68
CA ALA A 18 -18.71 0.63 5.27
C ALA A 18 -17.68 0.13 4.24
N GLN A 19 -16.45 -0.15 4.68
CA GLN A 19 -15.52 -0.79 3.77
C GLN A 19 -16.21 -2.06 3.29
N THR A 20 -16.27 -2.21 1.97
CA THR A 20 -16.95 -3.30 1.30
C THR A 20 -16.03 -3.85 0.25
N ILE A 21 -15.99 -5.17 0.10
CA ILE A 21 -15.42 -5.77 -1.10
C ILE A 21 -16.46 -5.57 -2.20
N TYR A 22 -16.05 -4.86 -3.25
CA TYR A 22 -16.82 -4.60 -4.45
C TYR A 22 -16.00 -4.97 -5.68
N ASP A 23 -16.65 -5.08 -6.84
CA ASP A 23 -16.00 -5.46 -8.12
C ASP A 23 -15.37 -6.87 -8.09
N ILE A 24 -16.15 -7.87 -7.70
CA ILE A 24 -15.73 -9.28 -7.65
C ILE A 24 -15.91 -9.91 -9.04
N TRP A 25 -14.85 -10.51 -9.58
CA TRP A 25 -14.84 -11.18 -10.88
C TRP A 25 -14.54 -12.66 -10.74
N GLN A 26 -15.21 -13.49 -11.54
CA GLN A 26 -15.12 -14.94 -11.42
C GLN A 26 -14.91 -15.62 -12.77
N THR A 27 -14.03 -16.62 -12.76
CA THR A 27 -13.86 -17.62 -13.81
C THR A 27 -14.01 -18.99 -13.14
N THR A 28 -14.91 -19.84 -13.62
CA THR A 28 -15.20 -21.15 -13.02
C THR A 28 -14.78 -22.29 -13.93
N TRP A 29 -14.46 -23.43 -13.32
CA TRP A 29 -13.99 -24.64 -14.01
C TRP A 29 -14.99 -25.18 -15.04
N ASP A 30 -16.29 -25.07 -14.74
CA ASP A 30 -17.41 -25.48 -15.58
C ASP A 30 -17.74 -24.46 -16.69
N ARG A 31 -16.99 -23.35 -16.74
CA ARG A 31 -17.16 -22.24 -17.69
C ARG A 31 -18.51 -21.51 -17.58
N SER A 32 -19.28 -21.71 -16.50
CA SER A 32 -20.53 -20.98 -16.26
C SER A 32 -20.30 -19.49 -15.99
N LYS A 33 -19.10 -19.14 -15.49
CA LYS A 33 -18.61 -17.76 -15.34
C LYS A 33 -17.26 -17.64 -16.02
N LEU A 34 -17.09 -16.63 -16.86
CA LEU A 34 -15.90 -16.41 -17.69
C LEU A 34 -15.55 -14.92 -17.65
N LEU A 35 -14.70 -14.53 -16.68
CA LEU A 35 -14.46 -13.13 -16.33
C LEU A 35 -15.79 -12.37 -16.13
N THR A 36 -16.65 -12.92 -15.28
CA THR A 36 -17.99 -12.37 -15.00
C THR A 36 -17.95 -11.60 -13.68
N ARG A 37 -18.41 -10.34 -13.70
CA ARG A 37 -18.64 -9.56 -12.47
C ARG A 37 -19.85 -10.10 -11.73
N THR A 38 -19.73 -10.32 -10.42
CA THR A 38 -20.88 -10.72 -9.62
C THR A 38 -21.80 -9.52 -9.35
N ASN A 39 -23.11 -9.77 -9.34
CA ASN A 39 -24.14 -8.82 -8.91
C ASN A 39 -24.48 -8.99 -7.41
N ASP A 40 -23.69 -9.79 -6.70
CA ASP A 40 -23.92 -10.09 -5.29
C ASP A 40 -23.85 -8.79 -4.46
N PRO A 41 -24.63 -8.68 -3.36
CA PRO A 41 -24.56 -7.54 -2.48
C PRO A 41 -23.11 -7.34 -1.99
N LEU A 42 -22.74 -6.07 -1.84
CA LEU A 42 -21.45 -5.65 -1.30
C LEU A 42 -21.07 -6.51 -0.09
N VAL A 43 -19.89 -7.16 -0.13
CA VAL A 43 -19.43 -7.96 1.01
C VAL A 43 -18.92 -6.99 2.05
N ASN A 44 -19.74 -6.73 3.07
CA ASN A 44 -19.38 -5.85 4.18
C ASN A 44 -18.30 -6.51 5.04
N PHE A 45 -17.35 -5.70 5.50
CA PHE A 45 -16.46 -6.12 6.57
C PHE A 45 -17.26 -6.29 7.86
N VAL A 46 -16.91 -7.30 8.64
CA VAL A 46 -17.54 -7.64 9.93
C VAL A 46 -16.47 -7.73 11.02
N THR A 47 -16.89 -7.68 12.28
CA THR A 47 -16.01 -7.95 13.42
C THR A 47 -15.33 -9.31 13.25
N LYS A 48 -14.04 -9.39 13.58
CA LYS A 48 -13.25 -10.61 13.43
C LYS A 48 -13.90 -11.76 14.20
N GLY A 49 -14.34 -12.77 13.45
CA GLY A 49 -14.85 -14.03 13.99
C GLY A 49 -13.78 -15.12 14.04
N ALA A 50 -14.21 -16.35 14.32
CA ALA A 50 -13.36 -17.52 14.10
C ALA A 50 -12.97 -17.59 12.61
N ILE A 51 -11.70 -17.91 12.33
CA ILE A 51 -11.25 -18.12 10.96
C ILE A 51 -12.03 -19.28 10.33
N GLY A 52 -12.28 -19.20 9.01
CA GLY A 52 -12.80 -20.31 8.24
C GLY A 52 -11.77 -21.45 8.10
N ASP A 53 -11.98 -22.30 7.10
CA ASP A 53 -11.04 -23.38 6.77
C ASP A 53 -9.69 -22.83 6.27
N ALA A 54 -9.69 -21.62 5.71
CA ALA A 54 -8.51 -20.85 5.35
C ALA A 54 -8.59 -19.41 5.87
N ASP A 55 -7.45 -18.77 6.06
CA ASP A 55 -7.31 -17.40 6.56
C ASP A 55 -6.36 -16.59 5.66
N ILE A 56 -6.89 -15.62 4.93
CA ILE A 56 -6.13 -14.75 4.02
C ILE A 56 -5.89 -13.42 4.71
N VAL A 57 -4.66 -13.16 5.13
CA VAL A 57 -4.28 -11.91 5.81
C VAL A 57 -3.53 -11.01 4.86
N VAL A 58 -4.14 -9.89 4.46
CA VAL A 58 -3.58 -8.84 3.62
C VAL A 58 -2.97 -7.74 4.49
N SER A 59 -1.73 -7.37 4.19
CA SER A 59 -0.96 -6.38 4.94
C SER A 59 -0.18 -5.45 4.02
N ASP A 60 -0.49 -4.17 4.06
CA ASP A 60 0.27 -3.11 3.40
C ASP A 60 1.44 -2.57 4.24
N GLY A 61 1.65 -3.11 5.44
CA GLY A 61 2.85 -2.87 6.24
C GLY A 61 4.14 -3.36 5.56
N THR A 62 4.03 -4.24 4.56
CA THR A 62 5.11 -4.65 3.67
C THR A 62 4.70 -4.39 2.23
N VAL A 63 5.47 -3.58 1.52
CA VAL A 63 5.31 -3.31 0.10
C VAL A 63 6.45 -3.96 -0.68
N TYR A 64 6.15 -4.53 -1.84
CA TYR A 64 7.12 -5.19 -2.72
C TYR A 64 7.29 -4.40 -4.02
N GLN A 65 7.53 -5.09 -5.14
CA GLN A 65 7.76 -4.46 -6.42
C GLN A 65 6.52 -3.73 -6.95
N GLN A 66 6.76 -2.61 -7.64
CA GLN A 66 5.77 -1.98 -8.48
C GLN A 66 5.51 -2.87 -9.69
N MET A 67 4.24 -3.20 -9.95
CA MET A 67 3.91 -3.98 -11.15
C MET A 67 4.09 -3.11 -12.39
N ASP A 68 4.55 -3.73 -13.47
CA ASP A 68 4.56 -3.13 -14.79
C ASP A 68 3.31 -3.49 -15.59
N GLY A 69 2.78 -4.70 -15.38
CA GLY A 69 1.46 -5.13 -15.84
C GLY A 69 1.47 -6.56 -16.38
N PHE A 70 0.39 -6.91 -17.05
CA PHE A 70 0.16 -8.22 -17.65
C PHE A 70 -0.18 -8.03 -19.13
N GLY A 71 0.02 -9.06 -19.94
CA GLY A 71 -0.27 -9.01 -21.37
C GLY A 71 0.34 -10.16 -22.14
N ALA A 72 0.69 -9.92 -23.40
CA ALA A 72 1.26 -10.93 -24.29
C ALA A 72 2.12 -10.30 -25.39
N THR A 73 2.61 -11.12 -26.32
CA THR A 73 3.37 -10.70 -27.50
C THR A 73 2.46 -10.49 -28.70
N LEU A 74 2.53 -9.31 -29.34
CA LEU A 74 1.95 -9.07 -30.66
C LEU A 74 2.96 -9.56 -31.71
N THR A 75 2.91 -10.84 -32.05
CA THR A 75 3.75 -11.39 -33.13
C THR A 75 3.28 -10.91 -34.50
N ASP A 76 4.12 -11.04 -35.54
CA ASP A 76 3.68 -10.81 -36.92
C ASP A 76 2.47 -11.67 -37.28
N SER A 77 2.44 -12.92 -36.82
CA SER A 77 1.30 -13.81 -36.99
C SER A 77 0.05 -13.32 -36.24
N SER A 78 0.18 -12.90 -34.98
CA SER A 78 -0.93 -12.29 -34.23
C SER A 78 -1.47 -11.05 -34.94
N ALA A 79 -0.61 -10.15 -35.39
CA ALA A 79 -1.02 -8.94 -36.10
C ALA A 79 -1.72 -9.25 -37.43
N LEU A 80 -1.26 -10.29 -38.15
CA LEU A 80 -1.91 -10.73 -39.39
C LEU A 80 -3.33 -11.25 -39.12
N VAL A 81 -3.53 -12.12 -38.13
CA VAL A 81 -4.87 -12.66 -37.83
C VAL A 81 -5.82 -11.57 -37.32
N PHE A 82 -5.31 -10.61 -36.55
CA PHE A 82 -6.06 -9.41 -36.17
C PHE A 82 -6.47 -8.56 -37.39
N ASN A 83 -5.54 -8.31 -38.31
CA ASN A 83 -5.82 -7.55 -39.52
C ASN A 83 -6.83 -8.26 -40.45
N ASN A 84 -6.75 -9.59 -40.53
CA ASN A 84 -7.73 -10.41 -41.24
C ASN A 84 -9.11 -10.31 -40.58
N LEU A 85 -9.19 -10.38 -39.25
CA LEU A 85 -10.43 -10.15 -38.51
C LEU A 85 -10.99 -8.74 -38.75
N LYS A 86 -10.14 -7.71 -38.74
CA LYS A 86 -10.56 -6.34 -39.04
C LYS A 86 -11.24 -6.22 -40.40
N THR A 87 -10.67 -6.89 -41.41
CA THR A 87 -11.21 -6.92 -42.78
C THR A 87 -12.50 -7.75 -42.87
N LYS A 88 -12.53 -8.90 -42.17
CA LYS A 88 -13.64 -9.86 -42.22
C LYS A 88 -14.86 -9.42 -41.40
N ASN A 89 -14.61 -8.93 -40.19
CA ASN A 89 -15.61 -8.50 -39.22
C ASN A 89 -15.02 -7.44 -38.27
N SER A 90 -15.05 -6.18 -38.71
CA SER A 90 -14.50 -5.07 -37.93
C SER A 90 -15.19 -4.86 -36.57
N VAL A 91 -16.45 -5.30 -36.40
CA VAL A 91 -17.14 -5.21 -35.11
C VAL A 91 -16.49 -6.15 -34.10
N ASN A 92 -16.27 -7.41 -34.47
CA ASN A 92 -15.58 -8.38 -33.63
C ASN A 92 -14.12 -7.99 -33.38
N TYR A 93 -13.44 -7.41 -34.37
CA TYR A 93 -12.09 -6.88 -34.20
C TYR A 93 -12.01 -5.85 -33.07
N TRP A 94 -12.84 -4.81 -33.11
CA TRP A 94 -12.84 -3.77 -32.08
C TRP A 94 -13.35 -4.31 -30.74
N ALA A 95 -14.34 -5.21 -30.73
CA ALA A 95 -14.80 -5.86 -29.50
C ALA A 95 -13.67 -6.64 -28.83
N LEU A 96 -12.89 -7.41 -29.59
CA LEU A 96 -11.76 -8.18 -29.08
C LEU A 96 -10.64 -7.26 -28.58
N LEU A 97 -10.24 -6.23 -29.33
CA LEU A 97 -9.21 -5.30 -28.86
C LEU A 97 -9.62 -4.55 -27.58
N ASN A 98 -10.88 -4.09 -27.48
CA ASN A 98 -11.38 -3.48 -26.25
C ASN A 98 -11.37 -4.50 -25.09
N LYS A 99 -11.81 -5.74 -25.34
CA LYS A 99 -11.78 -6.81 -24.33
C LYS A 99 -10.37 -7.05 -23.78
N LEU A 100 -9.34 -6.92 -24.62
CA LEU A 100 -7.93 -7.13 -24.24
C LEU A 100 -7.31 -5.91 -23.56
N PHE A 101 -7.53 -4.70 -24.08
CA PHE A 101 -6.70 -3.53 -23.75
C PHE A 101 -7.41 -2.38 -23.05
N ASP A 102 -8.74 -2.32 -23.01
CA ASP A 102 -9.45 -1.24 -22.31
C ASP A 102 -9.18 -1.35 -20.79
N VAL A 103 -8.59 -0.29 -20.24
CA VAL A 103 -8.18 -0.16 -18.83
C VAL A 103 -9.19 0.60 -17.98
N THR A 104 -10.38 0.89 -18.53
CA THR A 104 -11.45 1.58 -17.80
C THR A 104 -11.84 0.77 -16.56
N ASP A 105 -11.75 1.39 -15.38
CA ASP A 105 -12.10 0.75 -14.12
C ASP A 105 -13.55 0.23 -14.14
N GLY A 106 -13.73 -1.03 -13.74
CA GLY A 106 -15.03 -1.72 -13.75
C GLY A 106 -15.53 -2.19 -15.13
N ALA A 107 -14.88 -1.83 -16.25
CA ALA A 107 -15.20 -2.38 -17.57
C ALA A 107 -14.97 -3.90 -17.58
N ALA A 108 -15.73 -4.68 -18.36
CA ALA A 108 -15.62 -6.15 -18.40
C ALA A 108 -14.46 -6.62 -19.29
N THR A 109 -13.26 -6.11 -19.06
CA THR A 109 -12.07 -6.28 -19.91
C THR A 109 -10.88 -6.79 -19.09
N ALA A 110 -9.82 -7.23 -19.78
CA ALA A 110 -8.58 -7.63 -19.13
C ALA A 110 -7.74 -6.40 -18.71
N GLY A 111 -7.70 -5.37 -19.56
CA GLY A 111 -6.92 -4.16 -19.32
C GLY A 111 -5.41 -4.41 -19.40
N PHE A 112 -4.97 -5.25 -20.34
CA PHE A 112 -3.55 -5.53 -20.54
C PHE A 112 -2.78 -4.24 -20.79
N GLY A 113 -1.78 -4.01 -19.96
CA GLY A 113 -0.97 -2.78 -19.92
C GLY A 113 0.44 -2.97 -20.45
N VAL A 114 0.82 -4.19 -20.82
CA VAL A 114 2.15 -4.53 -21.34
C VAL A 114 1.99 -5.28 -22.65
N LEU A 115 2.80 -4.93 -23.64
CA LEU A 115 2.86 -5.60 -24.92
C LEU A 115 4.32 -5.90 -25.26
N ARG A 116 4.62 -7.15 -25.60
CA ARG A 116 5.91 -7.55 -26.16
C ARG A 116 5.82 -7.59 -27.69
N LEU A 117 6.90 -7.24 -28.37
CA LEU A 117 6.94 -7.17 -29.83
C LEU A 117 8.26 -7.74 -30.35
N ASN A 118 8.18 -8.58 -31.40
CA ASN A 118 9.36 -9.05 -32.11
C ASN A 118 10.01 -7.94 -32.92
N LEU A 119 11.31 -7.78 -32.70
CA LEU A 119 12.20 -6.96 -33.49
C LEU A 119 12.74 -7.83 -34.63
N GLY A 120 12.21 -7.63 -35.83
CA GLY A 120 12.47 -8.51 -36.96
C GLY A 120 11.63 -9.80 -36.87
N ALA A 121 11.96 -10.80 -37.68
CA ALA A 121 11.21 -12.05 -37.70
C ALA A 121 11.41 -12.92 -36.45
N SER A 122 10.34 -13.61 -36.06
CA SER A 122 10.32 -14.69 -35.07
C SER A 122 9.96 -16.03 -35.73
N ASP A 123 9.76 -17.08 -34.91
CA ASP A 123 9.08 -18.32 -35.30
C ASP A 123 7.59 -18.12 -35.62
N PHE A 124 7.02 -16.97 -35.29
CA PHE A 124 5.66 -16.52 -35.66
C PHE A 124 5.73 -15.34 -36.64
N SER A 125 6.39 -15.57 -37.79
CA SER A 125 6.54 -14.61 -38.87
C SER A 125 6.52 -15.33 -40.22
N ALA A 126 5.93 -14.70 -41.25
CA ALA A 126 5.75 -15.36 -42.56
C ALA A 126 7.07 -15.67 -43.31
N LYS A 127 8.16 -14.97 -42.96
CA LYS A 127 9.49 -15.14 -43.54
C LYS A 127 10.56 -14.55 -42.62
N ALA A 128 11.82 -14.86 -42.90
CA ALA A 128 12.95 -14.23 -42.22
C ALA A 128 13.14 -12.80 -42.73
N TYR A 129 13.29 -11.85 -41.81
CA TYR A 129 13.72 -10.48 -42.09
C TYR A 129 14.32 -9.85 -40.83
N SER A 130 15.17 -8.85 -41.02
CA SER A 130 15.58 -7.90 -39.98
C SER A 130 15.28 -6.47 -40.45
N TYR A 131 15.56 -5.48 -39.60
CA TYR A 131 15.46 -4.09 -40.03
C TYR A 131 16.66 -3.65 -40.88
N ASP A 132 17.69 -4.47 -41.05
CA ASP A 132 18.81 -4.17 -41.94
C ASP A 132 19.40 -5.43 -42.60
N ASP A 133 18.74 -5.90 -43.65
CA ASP A 133 19.14 -7.11 -44.38
C ASP A 133 20.22 -6.85 -45.46
N LYS A 134 20.72 -5.61 -45.60
CA LYS A 134 21.79 -5.32 -46.56
C LYS A 134 23.13 -5.83 -46.01
N SER A 135 23.67 -6.86 -46.66
CA SER A 135 24.93 -7.47 -46.26
C SER A 135 26.08 -6.47 -46.14
N GLY A 136 26.75 -6.48 -44.98
CA GLY A 136 27.92 -5.65 -44.70
C GLY A 136 27.62 -4.18 -44.38
N ASP A 137 26.37 -3.79 -44.15
CA ASP A 137 25.99 -2.42 -43.79
C ASP A 137 26.33 -2.07 -42.33
N THR A 138 27.63 -1.94 -42.03
CA THR A 138 28.12 -1.58 -40.69
C THR A 138 27.74 -0.15 -40.27
N THR A 139 27.26 0.67 -41.20
CA THR A 139 26.73 2.02 -40.95
C THR A 139 25.23 2.04 -40.62
N LEU A 140 24.54 0.91 -40.83
CA LEU A 140 23.10 0.76 -40.74
C LEU A 140 22.36 1.79 -41.61
N ALA A 141 22.90 2.11 -42.79
CA ALA A 141 22.33 3.11 -43.70
C ALA A 141 21.02 2.63 -44.34
N SER A 142 20.83 1.32 -44.42
CA SER A 142 19.65 0.65 -44.99
C SER A 142 18.64 0.24 -43.92
N PHE A 143 18.87 0.63 -42.65
CA PHE A 143 17.96 0.34 -41.55
C PHE A 143 16.56 0.89 -41.81
N SER A 144 15.55 0.03 -41.74
CA SER A 144 14.14 0.41 -41.89
C SER A 144 13.20 -0.49 -41.08
N LEU A 145 12.35 0.13 -40.26
CA LEU A 145 11.23 -0.56 -39.62
C LEU A 145 10.18 -1.04 -40.63
N ASP A 146 10.13 -0.48 -41.84
CA ASP A 146 9.16 -0.88 -42.88
C ASP A 146 9.48 -2.25 -43.51
N ASN A 147 10.58 -2.89 -43.12
CA ASN A 147 10.81 -4.30 -43.40
C ASN A 147 9.82 -5.20 -42.65
N ALA A 148 9.29 -4.75 -41.50
CA ALA A 148 8.18 -5.41 -40.83
C ALA A 148 6.88 -5.28 -41.66
N PRO A 149 5.97 -6.26 -41.56
CA PRO A 149 4.71 -6.19 -42.28
C PRO A 149 3.88 -4.97 -41.85
N SER A 150 3.30 -4.26 -42.83
CA SER A 150 2.56 -3.01 -42.58
C SER A 150 1.34 -3.19 -41.66
N TYR A 151 0.73 -4.38 -41.65
CA TYR A 151 -0.38 -4.69 -40.76
C TYR A 151 0.01 -4.69 -39.28
N LEU A 152 1.29 -4.94 -38.95
CA LEU A 152 1.79 -4.88 -37.57
C LEU A 152 1.60 -3.48 -37.00
N TRP A 153 2.03 -2.47 -37.77
CA TRP A 153 1.92 -1.07 -37.39
C TRP A 153 0.46 -0.61 -37.36
N SER A 154 -0.39 -1.11 -38.25
CA SER A 154 -1.82 -0.80 -38.23
C SER A 154 -2.47 -1.31 -36.95
N VAL A 155 -2.25 -2.58 -36.58
CA VAL A 155 -2.86 -3.17 -35.38
C VAL A 155 -2.30 -2.54 -34.12
N LEU A 156 -0.99 -2.28 -34.06
CA LEU A 156 -0.36 -1.61 -32.93
C LEU A 156 -0.94 -0.20 -32.72
N LYS A 157 -1.18 0.55 -33.79
CA LYS A 157 -1.84 1.87 -33.72
C LYS A 157 -3.25 1.78 -33.16
N ASP A 158 -4.03 0.79 -33.60
CA ASP A 158 -5.39 0.57 -33.10
C ASP A 158 -5.38 0.19 -31.61
N ILE A 159 -4.44 -0.65 -31.17
CA ILE A 159 -4.24 -0.99 -29.76
C ILE A 159 -3.91 0.26 -28.92
N TYR A 160 -2.98 1.11 -29.39
CA TYR A 160 -2.62 2.37 -28.71
C TYR A 160 -3.78 3.37 -28.67
N SER A 161 -4.73 3.30 -29.62
CA SER A 161 -5.93 4.14 -29.60
C SER A 161 -6.89 3.79 -28.45
N ILE A 162 -6.85 2.54 -27.97
CA ILE A 162 -7.63 2.06 -26.81
C ILE A 162 -6.85 2.31 -25.52
N ASN A 163 -5.55 1.95 -25.52
CA ASN A 163 -4.68 2.11 -24.36
C ASN A 163 -3.35 2.76 -24.75
N SER A 164 -3.31 4.09 -24.65
CA SER A 164 -2.12 4.90 -24.94
C SER A 164 -1.00 4.78 -23.90
N LYS A 165 -1.22 4.02 -22.80
CA LYS A 165 -0.28 3.85 -21.69
C LYS A 165 0.41 2.49 -21.69
N ILE A 166 0.26 1.71 -22.76
CA ILE A 166 0.94 0.43 -22.93
C ILE A 166 2.45 0.60 -22.76
N LYS A 167 3.04 -0.28 -21.95
CA LYS A 167 4.49 -0.46 -21.86
C LYS A 167 4.92 -1.44 -22.95
N LEU A 168 5.61 -0.94 -23.96
CA LEU A 168 6.07 -1.73 -25.09
C LEU A 168 7.48 -2.30 -24.84
N TYR A 169 7.60 -3.61 -24.94
CA TYR A 169 8.85 -4.37 -24.85
C TYR A 169 9.26 -4.80 -26.26
N MET A 170 10.50 -4.49 -26.65
CA MET A 170 11.06 -4.86 -27.95
C MET A 170 12.15 -5.90 -27.76
N VAL A 171 12.11 -6.98 -28.53
CA VAL A 171 13.08 -8.07 -28.40
C VAL A 171 13.35 -8.74 -29.76
N PRO A 172 14.62 -8.90 -30.16
CA PRO A 172 14.98 -9.60 -31.39
C PRO A 172 15.13 -11.11 -31.14
N TRP A 173 14.68 -11.92 -32.11
CA TRP A 173 14.99 -13.36 -32.13
C TRP A 173 16.34 -13.62 -32.79
N SER A 174 16.78 -12.73 -33.67
CA SER A 174 18.07 -12.82 -34.33
C SER A 174 18.60 -11.43 -34.70
N PRO A 175 19.92 -11.18 -34.59
CA PRO A 175 20.59 -10.16 -35.38
C PRO A 175 20.41 -10.37 -36.89
N PRO A 176 20.64 -9.32 -37.72
CA PRO A 176 20.71 -9.47 -39.16
C PRO A 176 21.65 -10.61 -39.60
N ALA A 177 21.27 -11.33 -40.65
CA ALA A 177 21.97 -12.54 -41.10
C ALA A 177 23.48 -12.33 -41.34
N TRP A 178 23.86 -11.17 -41.89
CA TRP A 178 25.25 -10.82 -42.19
C TRP A 178 26.11 -10.55 -40.94
N MET A 179 25.50 -10.39 -39.77
CA MET A 179 26.20 -10.29 -38.49
C MET A 179 26.51 -11.65 -37.85
N LYS A 180 26.02 -12.76 -38.42
CA LYS A 180 25.98 -14.05 -37.74
C LYS A 180 26.90 -15.10 -38.34
N SER A 181 27.27 -16.08 -37.50
CA SER A 181 27.95 -17.29 -37.94
C SER A 181 27.04 -18.03 -38.95
N GLY A 182 27.53 -18.24 -40.17
CA GLY A 182 26.78 -18.94 -41.22
C GLY A 182 25.90 -18.06 -42.10
N GLY A 183 25.84 -16.74 -41.88
CA GLY A 183 25.16 -15.82 -42.80
C GLY A 183 23.63 -16.02 -42.87
N SER A 184 23.03 -16.57 -41.82
CA SER A 184 21.59 -16.86 -41.70
C SER A 184 21.05 -16.33 -40.38
N MET A 185 19.78 -15.89 -40.37
CA MET A 185 19.08 -15.57 -39.12
C MET A 185 18.67 -16.82 -38.34
N ASN A 186 18.56 -17.97 -38.99
CA ASN A 186 18.15 -19.19 -38.32
C ASN A 186 19.35 -19.89 -37.67
N GLY A 187 19.33 -20.00 -36.33
CA GLY A 187 20.43 -20.57 -35.55
C GLY A 187 21.72 -19.77 -35.61
N GLY A 188 22.79 -20.33 -35.03
CA GLY A 188 24.12 -19.74 -35.01
C GLY A 188 24.30 -18.70 -33.90
N THR A 189 25.43 -18.00 -33.96
CA THR A 189 25.87 -17.01 -32.97
C THR A 189 26.11 -15.64 -33.62
N LEU A 190 26.03 -14.58 -32.82
CA LEU A 190 26.47 -13.24 -33.23
C LEU A 190 28.00 -13.19 -33.29
N LEU A 191 28.57 -12.74 -34.41
CA LEU A 191 30.03 -12.56 -34.51
C LEU A 191 30.48 -11.37 -33.66
N THR A 192 31.46 -11.58 -32.77
CA THR A 192 31.93 -10.59 -31.79
C THR A 192 32.31 -9.25 -32.40
N GLN A 193 32.85 -9.23 -33.61
CA GLN A 193 33.22 -8.00 -34.33
C GLN A 193 32.03 -7.06 -34.58
N TYR A 194 30.80 -7.57 -34.53
CA TYR A 194 29.58 -6.79 -34.75
C TYR A 194 28.86 -6.39 -33.47
N ASN A 195 29.37 -6.70 -32.27
CA ASN A 195 28.70 -6.32 -31.01
C ASN A 195 28.33 -4.82 -30.95
N GLY A 196 29.25 -3.94 -31.36
CA GLY A 196 29.01 -2.49 -31.39
C GLY A 196 27.98 -2.08 -32.44
N VAL A 197 28.02 -2.69 -33.63
CA VAL A 197 27.04 -2.42 -34.69
C VAL A 197 25.66 -2.92 -34.30
N TYR A 198 25.59 -4.07 -33.63
CA TYR A 198 24.34 -4.62 -33.13
C TYR A 198 23.74 -3.76 -32.01
N ALA A 199 24.56 -3.20 -31.10
CA ALA A 199 24.08 -2.20 -30.15
C ALA A 199 23.50 -0.95 -30.85
N GLN A 200 24.12 -0.48 -31.93
CA GLN A 200 23.57 0.61 -32.75
C GLN A 200 22.24 0.22 -33.43
N TYR A 201 22.09 -1.04 -33.84
CA TYR A 201 20.86 -1.56 -34.43
C TYR A 201 19.69 -1.57 -33.43
N LEU A 202 19.95 -2.00 -32.19
CA LEU A 202 18.98 -1.93 -31.09
C LEU A 202 18.63 -0.47 -30.76
N PHE A 203 19.63 0.42 -30.71
CA PHE A 203 19.41 1.85 -30.49
C PHE A 203 18.56 2.48 -31.60
N LYS A 204 18.86 2.25 -32.88
CA LYS A 204 18.07 2.75 -34.02
C LYS A 204 16.63 2.25 -33.97
N THR A 205 16.41 1.02 -33.51
CA THR A 205 15.06 0.49 -33.28
C THR A 205 14.30 1.35 -32.28
N VAL A 206 14.86 1.59 -31.09
CA VAL A 206 14.23 2.42 -30.05
C VAL A 206 13.95 3.84 -30.57
N GLN A 207 14.93 4.43 -31.27
CA GLN A 207 14.82 5.77 -31.83
C GLN A 207 13.68 5.86 -32.87
N GLN A 208 13.63 4.95 -33.84
CA GLN A 208 12.61 4.98 -34.89
C GLN A 208 11.22 4.59 -34.38
N MET A 209 11.11 3.66 -33.43
CA MET A 209 9.84 3.32 -32.79
C MET A 209 9.25 4.54 -32.08
N THR A 210 10.08 5.25 -31.31
CA THR A 210 9.68 6.48 -30.63
C THR A 210 9.25 7.55 -31.63
N ALA A 211 10.00 7.74 -32.73
CA ALA A 211 9.66 8.69 -33.79
C ALA A 211 8.34 8.34 -34.51
N ARG A 212 7.98 7.05 -34.60
CA ARG A 212 6.71 6.56 -35.17
C ARG A 212 5.51 6.70 -34.21
N GLY A 213 5.74 7.16 -32.97
CA GLY A 213 4.70 7.33 -31.95
C GLY A 213 4.49 6.11 -31.04
N PHE A 214 5.41 5.15 -31.07
CA PHE A 214 5.38 3.96 -30.22
C PHE A 214 6.58 3.98 -29.25
N PRO A 215 6.51 4.75 -28.15
CA PRO A 215 7.61 4.84 -27.20
C PRO A 215 7.92 3.47 -26.60
N VAL A 216 9.18 3.06 -26.70
CA VAL A 216 9.65 1.77 -26.16
C VAL A 216 9.88 1.93 -24.65
N TYR A 217 9.27 1.05 -23.86
CA TYR A 217 9.49 1.00 -22.41
C TYR A 217 10.76 0.21 -22.08
N ALA A 218 10.94 -0.94 -22.74
CA ALA A 218 12.11 -1.79 -22.57
C ALA A 218 12.60 -2.38 -23.90
N ILE A 219 13.92 -2.53 -24.02
CA ILE A 219 14.61 -3.23 -25.11
C ILE A 219 15.43 -4.37 -24.53
N ASN A 220 15.35 -5.53 -25.15
CA ASN A 220 16.12 -6.71 -24.76
C ASN A 220 17.16 -7.02 -25.86
N PRO A 221 18.41 -7.38 -25.52
CA PRO A 221 19.42 -7.67 -26.54
C PRO A 221 19.12 -8.90 -27.40
N GLN A 222 18.47 -9.92 -26.84
CA GLN A 222 18.23 -11.20 -27.51
C GLN A 222 17.13 -12.00 -26.80
N ASN A 223 16.19 -12.57 -27.56
CA ASN A 223 15.27 -13.60 -27.11
C ASN A 223 16.03 -14.93 -26.91
N GLU A 224 15.88 -15.57 -25.77
CA GLU A 224 16.44 -16.90 -25.48
C GLU A 224 17.92 -17.04 -25.91
N PRO A 225 18.85 -16.24 -25.37
CA PRO A 225 20.27 -16.19 -25.77
C PRO A 225 21.04 -17.51 -25.61
N GLN A 226 20.44 -18.56 -25.03
CA GLN A 226 21.04 -19.90 -24.99
C GLN A 226 20.46 -20.85 -26.06
N ASN A 227 19.51 -20.39 -26.88
CA ASN A 227 18.86 -21.13 -27.96
C ASN A 227 19.53 -20.83 -29.31
N SER A 228 19.68 -21.87 -30.15
CA SER A 228 20.26 -21.78 -31.51
C SER A 228 19.60 -22.82 -32.43
N ASN A 229 18.28 -22.75 -32.54
CA ASN A 229 17.51 -23.60 -33.43
C ASN A 229 17.65 -23.17 -34.91
N PRO A 230 18.11 -24.03 -35.82
CA PRO A 230 18.35 -23.67 -37.22
C PRO A 230 17.07 -23.63 -38.09
N THR A 231 15.89 -23.92 -37.54
CA THR A 231 14.63 -23.99 -38.30
C THR A 231 13.88 -22.65 -38.37
N TYR A 232 14.22 -21.69 -37.50
CA TYR A 232 13.63 -20.34 -37.45
C TYR A 232 14.63 -19.34 -36.86
N PRO A 233 14.37 -18.01 -36.90
CA PRO A 233 15.27 -17.02 -36.36
C PRO A 233 15.59 -17.26 -34.88
N THR A 234 16.86 -17.49 -34.55
CA THR A 234 17.37 -17.68 -33.17
C THR A 234 18.85 -17.32 -33.12
N THR A 235 19.38 -16.90 -31.96
CA THR A 235 20.81 -16.64 -31.81
C THR A 235 21.29 -17.01 -30.42
N SER A 236 22.33 -17.84 -30.37
CA SER A 236 23.04 -18.06 -29.10
C SER A 236 24.09 -16.97 -28.87
N MET A 237 24.11 -16.41 -27.67
CA MET A 237 25.14 -15.50 -27.18
C MET A 237 25.44 -15.74 -25.69
N PRO A 238 26.70 -15.85 -25.28
CA PRO A 238 27.06 -15.97 -23.87
C PRO A 238 26.81 -14.65 -23.11
N ALA A 239 26.66 -14.73 -21.78
CA ALA A 239 26.41 -13.58 -20.92
C ALA A 239 27.45 -12.45 -21.08
N SER A 240 28.71 -12.78 -21.35
CA SER A 240 29.76 -11.79 -21.61
C SER A 240 29.56 -11.01 -22.90
N GLN A 241 28.97 -11.63 -23.93
CA GLN A 241 28.64 -10.97 -25.19
C GLN A 241 27.41 -10.08 -25.02
N GLU A 242 26.37 -10.57 -24.35
CA GLU A 242 25.19 -9.76 -24.02
C GLU A 242 25.58 -8.55 -23.15
N ALA A 243 26.47 -8.74 -22.16
CA ALA A 243 27.02 -7.67 -21.34
C ALA A 243 27.73 -6.59 -22.19
N ALA A 244 28.57 -6.99 -23.14
CA ALA A 244 29.27 -6.06 -24.03
C ALA A 244 28.30 -5.25 -24.90
N ILE A 245 27.23 -5.87 -25.39
CA ILE A 245 26.17 -5.20 -26.15
C ILE A 245 25.42 -4.20 -25.26
N GLY A 246 25.04 -4.61 -24.04
CA GLY A 246 24.38 -3.72 -23.08
C GLY A 246 25.23 -2.50 -22.71
N LEU A 247 26.54 -2.69 -22.47
CA LEU A 247 27.49 -1.61 -22.19
C LEU A 247 27.66 -0.65 -23.37
N ALA A 248 27.56 -1.15 -24.61
CA ALA A 248 27.59 -0.30 -25.80
C ALA A 248 26.25 0.42 -26.03
N LEU A 249 25.12 -0.22 -25.73
CA LEU A 249 23.78 0.32 -25.93
C LEU A 249 23.40 1.41 -24.91
N ARG A 250 23.77 1.24 -23.63
CA ARG A 250 23.38 2.16 -22.55
C ARG A 250 23.80 3.62 -22.83
N PRO A 251 25.07 3.94 -23.18
CA PRO A 251 25.46 5.31 -23.51
C PRO A 251 24.75 5.87 -24.75
N LEU A 252 24.41 5.02 -25.74
CA LEU A 252 23.67 5.47 -26.93
C LEU A 252 22.27 5.97 -26.54
N LEU A 253 21.57 5.23 -25.69
CA LEU A 253 20.27 5.65 -25.18
C LEU A 253 20.39 6.92 -24.32
N ASP A 254 21.35 6.97 -23.41
CA ASP A 254 21.50 8.09 -22.47
C ASP A 254 21.84 9.40 -23.19
N ASN A 255 22.81 9.37 -24.11
CA ASN A 255 23.26 10.54 -24.84
C ASN A 255 22.23 11.07 -25.86
N ASN A 256 21.15 10.32 -26.11
CA ASN A 256 20.10 10.69 -27.05
C ASN A 256 18.74 10.90 -26.36
N GLY A 257 18.72 11.14 -25.04
CA GLY A 257 17.49 11.46 -24.31
C GLY A 257 16.54 10.28 -24.10
N LEU A 258 17.02 9.06 -24.27
CA LEU A 258 16.27 7.80 -24.11
C LEU A 258 16.71 7.06 -22.85
N SER A 259 17.21 7.79 -21.84
CA SER A 259 17.72 7.23 -20.58
C SER A 259 16.67 6.45 -19.78
N SER A 260 15.39 6.77 -19.95
CA SER A 260 14.27 6.04 -19.33
C SER A 260 14.02 4.65 -19.92
N VAL A 261 14.53 4.35 -21.11
CA VAL A 261 14.36 3.04 -21.75
C VAL A 261 15.19 2.02 -21.00
N LYS A 262 14.53 0.96 -20.53
CA LYS A 262 15.18 -0.12 -19.79
C LYS A 262 15.89 -1.07 -20.76
N ILE A 263 17.09 -1.50 -20.38
CA ILE A 263 17.74 -2.66 -21.00
C ILE A 263 17.50 -3.85 -20.07
N ILE A 264 16.85 -4.90 -20.57
CA ILE A 264 16.54 -6.11 -19.81
C ILE A 264 17.27 -7.27 -20.47
N GLY A 265 17.99 -8.07 -19.67
CA GLY A 265 18.81 -9.16 -20.17
C GLY A 265 18.24 -10.55 -19.91
N PHE A 266 19.01 -11.56 -20.31
CA PHE A 266 18.72 -12.99 -20.15
C PHE A 266 17.53 -13.53 -20.96
N GLU A 267 16.32 -12.98 -20.87
CA GLU A 267 15.10 -13.40 -21.63
C GLU A 267 15.03 -14.92 -21.92
N HIS A 268 15.14 -15.75 -20.89
CA HIS A 268 15.17 -17.20 -21.07
C HIS A 268 14.71 -17.96 -19.82
N ASN A 269 14.83 -19.28 -19.83
CA ASN A 269 14.15 -20.13 -18.86
C ASN A 269 14.61 -19.96 -17.41
N TRP A 270 13.67 -20.09 -16.48
CA TRP A 270 13.88 -19.92 -15.04
C TRP A 270 14.86 -20.92 -14.41
N ASP A 271 15.17 -22.04 -15.06
CA ASP A 271 15.98 -23.14 -14.53
C ASP A 271 17.46 -22.71 -14.37
N ASN A 272 17.85 -21.66 -15.09
CA ASN A 272 19.18 -21.08 -15.03
C ASN A 272 19.23 -19.73 -14.28
N ALA A 273 18.28 -19.45 -13.37
CA ALA A 273 18.25 -18.20 -12.61
C ALA A 273 19.52 -17.93 -11.77
N GLY A 274 20.27 -18.98 -11.43
CA GLY A 274 21.55 -18.87 -10.71
C GLY A 274 22.80 -18.75 -11.57
N GLY A 275 22.70 -18.86 -12.91
CA GLY A 275 23.85 -18.90 -13.81
C GLY A 275 23.94 -17.65 -14.69
N TYR A 276 23.45 -17.75 -15.93
CA TYR A 276 23.54 -16.70 -16.94
C TYR A 276 23.15 -15.29 -16.42
N PRO A 277 21.96 -15.06 -15.83
CA PRO A 277 21.57 -13.71 -15.42
C PRO A 277 22.46 -13.14 -14.31
N ILE A 278 22.99 -13.98 -13.42
CA ILE A 278 23.95 -13.56 -12.40
C ILE A 278 25.26 -13.12 -13.06
N ASP A 279 25.80 -13.90 -13.98
CA ASP A 279 27.04 -13.56 -14.67
C ASP A 279 26.91 -12.32 -15.56
N LEU A 280 25.74 -12.12 -16.17
CA LEU A 280 25.40 -10.90 -16.90
C LEU A 280 25.45 -9.68 -15.96
N MET A 281 24.80 -9.75 -14.80
CA MET A 281 24.80 -8.64 -13.83
C MET A 281 26.18 -8.40 -13.21
N LYS A 282 27.02 -9.42 -13.04
CA LYS A 282 28.43 -9.22 -12.64
C LYS A 282 29.22 -8.44 -13.69
N ALA A 283 29.01 -8.76 -14.97
CA ALA A 283 29.79 -8.19 -16.07
C ALA A 283 29.36 -6.75 -16.42
N ALA A 284 28.07 -6.43 -16.35
CA ALA A 284 27.55 -5.12 -16.78
C ALA A 284 26.41 -4.59 -15.88
N PRO A 285 26.63 -4.43 -14.56
CA PRO A 285 25.56 -4.11 -13.62
C PRO A 285 24.87 -2.77 -13.93
N ASN A 286 25.58 -1.78 -14.48
CA ASN A 286 25.01 -0.46 -14.73
C ASN A 286 24.30 -0.33 -16.09
N ALA A 287 24.45 -1.31 -16.99
CA ALA A 287 23.77 -1.29 -18.28
C ALA A 287 22.32 -1.76 -18.18
N PHE A 288 22.06 -2.76 -17.34
CA PHE A 288 20.77 -3.45 -17.27
C PHE A 288 19.94 -3.01 -16.07
N ALA A 289 18.64 -2.83 -16.30
CA ALA A 289 17.66 -2.60 -15.24
C ALA A 289 17.36 -3.91 -14.46
N GLY A 290 17.43 -5.04 -15.14
CA GLY A 290 17.04 -6.34 -14.61
C GLY A 290 17.17 -7.47 -15.63
N VAL A 291 16.56 -8.61 -15.31
CA VAL A 291 16.53 -9.80 -16.17
C VAL A 291 15.11 -10.33 -16.32
N ALA A 292 14.88 -11.08 -17.40
CA ALA A 292 13.59 -11.67 -17.71
C ALA A 292 13.64 -13.20 -17.81
N PHE A 293 12.52 -13.83 -17.46
CA PHE A 293 12.38 -15.28 -17.35
C PHE A 293 11.21 -15.85 -18.16
N HIS A 294 11.40 -17.07 -18.68
CA HIS A 294 10.42 -17.88 -19.41
C HIS A 294 10.12 -19.19 -18.65
N CYS A 295 9.03 -19.88 -19.03
CA CYS A 295 8.51 -21.07 -18.33
C CYS A 295 8.81 -22.43 -18.97
N TYR A 296 9.60 -22.51 -20.05
CA TYR A 296 9.65 -23.71 -20.89
C TYR A 296 10.49 -24.85 -20.31
N ALA A 297 11.40 -24.54 -19.38
CA ALA A 297 12.20 -25.55 -18.69
C ALA A 297 11.56 -26.02 -17.38
N SER A 298 12.12 -27.09 -16.80
CA SER A 298 11.68 -27.60 -15.50
C SER A 298 11.91 -26.56 -14.39
N GLY A 299 11.15 -26.68 -13.30
CA GLY A 299 11.18 -25.72 -12.20
C GLY A 299 9.88 -24.94 -12.12
N GLY A 300 9.97 -23.68 -11.71
CA GLY A 300 8.83 -22.82 -11.47
C GLY A 300 9.24 -21.41 -11.04
N PRO A 301 8.29 -20.53 -10.73
CA PRO A 301 8.57 -19.12 -10.47
C PRO A 301 9.46 -18.90 -9.24
N SER A 302 9.54 -19.85 -8.29
CA SER A 302 10.43 -19.75 -7.13
C SER A 302 11.91 -19.67 -7.49
N GLN A 303 12.30 -20.10 -8.69
CA GLN A 303 13.68 -19.95 -9.16
C GLN A 303 14.10 -18.48 -9.31
N LEU A 304 13.15 -17.57 -9.58
CA LEU A 304 13.41 -16.14 -9.72
C LEU A 304 13.98 -15.53 -8.44
N ASP A 305 13.65 -16.09 -7.26
CA ASP A 305 14.21 -15.67 -5.97
C ASP A 305 15.72 -15.83 -5.94
N THR A 306 16.29 -16.81 -6.65
CA THR A 306 17.74 -17.02 -6.72
C THR A 306 18.44 -15.78 -7.28
N PHE A 307 17.91 -15.22 -8.37
CA PHE A 307 18.46 -13.99 -8.95
C PHE A 307 18.17 -12.78 -8.05
N HIS A 308 16.94 -12.65 -7.54
CA HIS A 308 16.58 -11.52 -6.68
C HIS A 308 17.46 -11.46 -5.42
N ASN A 309 17.71 -12.61 -4.77
CA ASN A 309 18.56 -12.68 -3.59
C ASN A 309 20.01 -12.28 -3.89
N ALA A 310 20.52 -12.59 -5.08
CA ALA A 310 21.85 -12.15 -5.53
C ALA A 310 21.90 -10.66 -5.88
N TYR A 311 20.79 -10.11 -6.43
CA TYR A 311 20.69 -8.72 -6.90
C TYR A 311 19.36 -8.07 -6.48
N PRO A 312 19.15 -7.75 -5.19
CA PRO A 312 17.86 -7.30 -4.69
C PRO A 312 17.41 -5.93 -5.24
N ASN A 313 18.35 -5.14 -5.74
CA ASN A 313 18.09 -3.84 -6.36
C ASN A 313 17.83 -3.94 -7.88
N LYS A 314 17.88 -5.14 -8.45
CA LYS A 314 17.59 -5.39 -9.87
C LYS A 314 16.16 -5.86 -10.04
N GLU A 315 15.59 -5.46 -11.17
CA GLU A 315 14.22 -5.80 -11.51
C GLU A 315 14.16 -7.23 -12.06
N VAL A 316 13.05 -7.91 -11.78
CA VAL A 316 12.74 -9.24 -12.29
C VAL A 316 11.52 -9.14 -13.17
N TYR A 317 11.54 -9.82 -14.31
CA TYR A 317 10.46 -9.84 -15.28
C TYR A 317 10.12 -11.29 -15.65
N PHE A 318 8.84 -11.53 -15.95
CA PHE A 318 8.39 -12.74 -16.61
C PHE A 318 7.75 -12.33 -17.93
N THR A 319 8.31 -12.77 -19.05
CA THR A 319 8.06 -12.14 -20.36
C THR A 319 7.52 -13.09 -21.42
N GLU A 320 7.49 -14.40 -21.15
CA GLU A 320 7.05 -15.36 -22.14
C GLU A 320 6.69 -16.73 -21.53
N CYS A 321 5.52 -17.24 -21.90
CA CYS A 321 5.06 -18.61 -21.68
C CYS A 321 4.03 -18.95 -22.76
N THR A 322 3.68 -20.21 -22.95
CA THR A 322 2.58 -20.56 -23.85
C THR A 322 1.76 -21.73 -23.34
N GLY A 323 0.46 -21.65 -23.55
CA GLY A 323 -0.42 -22.81 -23.52
C GLY A 323 -0.25 -23.69 -24.75
N SER A 324 -0.88 -24.86 -24.73
CA SER A 324 -0.90 -25.82 -25.83
C SER A 324 -2.32 -26.07 -26.34
N PHE A 325 -2.49 -26.31 -27.63
CA PHE A 325 -3.75 -26.79 -28.16
C PHE A 325 -4.03 -28.21 -27.67
N GLY A 326 -5.30 -28.48 -27.35
CA GLY A 326 -5.75 -29.80 -26.89
C GLY A 326 -5.50 -30.10 -25.41
N SER A 327 -4.85 -29.21 -24.65
CA SER A 327 -4.71 -29.34 -23.20
C SER A 327 -6.03 -29.04 -22.47
N ASP A 328 -6.12 -29.56 -21.25
CA ASP A 328 -7.33 -29.44 -20.43
C ASP A 328 -7.50 -28.03 -19.85
N TRP A 329 -8.73 -27.51 -19.99
CA TRP A 329 -9.09 -26.14 -19.61
C TRP A 329 -8.76 -25.78 -18.15
N TRP A 330 -9.14 -26.62 -17.19
CA TRP A 330 -8.98 -26.26 -15.79
C TRP A 330 -7.56 -26.54 -15.29
N THR A 331 -6.90 -27.56 -15.82
CA THR A 331 -5.46 -27.80 -15.61
C THR A 331 -4.67 -26.55 -15.95
N ASP A 332 -4.89 -26.00 -17.14
CA ASP A 332 -4.15 -24.84 -17.63
C ASP A 332 -4.48 -23.59 -16.82
N ILE A 333 -5.77 -23.33 -16.53
CA ILE A 333 -6.16 -22.19 -15.68
C ILE A 333 -5.43 -22.27 -14.33
N LYS A 334 -5.46 -23.42 -13.66
CA LYS A 334 -4.80 -23.60 -12.36
C LYS A 334 -3.29 -23.40 -12.49
N TRP A 335 -2.67 -24.00 -13.49
CA TRP A 335 -1.23 -23.92 -13.69
C TRP A 335 -0.77 -22.49 -14.02
N THR A 336 -1.43 -21.81 -14.97
CA THR A 336 -1.11 -20.43 -15.35
C THR A 336 -1.36 -19.48 -14.18
N MET A 337 -2.45 -19.66 -13.42
CA MET A 337 -2.70 -18.84 -12.24
C MET A 337 -1.63 -19.07 -11.16
N ASP A 338 -1.31 -20.32 -10.82
CA ASP A 338 -0.35 -20.65 -9.75
C ASP A 338 1.08 -20.22 -10.11
N ASN A 339 1.51 -20.45 -11.36
CA ASN A 339 2.90 -20.23 -11.74
C ASN A 339 3.16 -18.85 -12.36
N ILE A 340 2.21 -18.32 -13.12
CA ILE A 340 2.41 -17.14 -13.97
C ILE A 340 1.68 -15.91 -13.42
N ALA A 341 0.36 -15.96 -13.32
CA ALA A 341 -0.45 -14.78 -12.98
C ALA A 341 -0.33 -14.38 -11.49
N ILE A 342 -0.25 -15.36 -10.58
CA ILE A 342 0.03 -15.15 -9.15
C ILE A 342 1.50 -15.43 -8.84
N GLY A 343 2.02 -16.57 -9.31
CA GLY A 343 3.35 -17.08 -8.95
C GLY A 343 4.51 -16.18 -9.34
N ALA A 344 4.63 -15.80 -10.60
CA ALA A 344 5.76 -14.96 -11.02
C ALA A 344 5.79 -13.61 -10.27
N PRO A 345 4.67 -12.88 -10.09
CA PRO A 345 4.66 -11.71 -9.21
C PRO A 345 4.94 -12.02 -7.74
N GLN A 346 4.61 -13.21 -7.24
CA GLN A 346 5.00 -13.65 -5.89
C GLN A 346 6.52 -13.79 -5.73
N HIS A 347 7.22 -14.03 -6.83
CA HIS A 347 8.68 -14.15 -6.92
C HIS A 347 9.29 -12.96 -7.69
N TRP A 348 8.89 -11.75 -7.29
CA TRP A 348 9.47 -10.46 -7.69
C TRP A 348 9.23 -10.01 -9.12
N ALA A 349 8.59 -10.82 -9.98
CA ALA A 349 8.33 -10.42 -11.34
C ALA A 349 7.41 -9.18 -11.39
N ARG A 350 7.80 -8.19 -12.18
CA ARG A 350 7.01 -6.97 -12.43
C ARG A 350 6.01 -7.16 -13.56
N THR A 351 6.25 -8.14 -14.43
CA THR A 351 5.38 -8.53 -15.52
C THR A 351 5.02 -10.00 -15.42
N ALA A 352 3.92 -10.39 -16.02
CA ALA A 352 3.67 -11.76 -16.43
C ALA A 352 3.01 -11.74 -17.81
N LEU A 353 3.74 -12.21 -18.82
CA LEU A 353 3.32 -12.16 -20.23
C LEU A 353 3.22 -13.56 -20.81
N GLU A 354 2.18 -13.79 -21.60
CA GLU A 354 2.01 -14.99 -22.44
C GLU A 354 2.55 -14.72 -23.85
N TRP A 355 2.65 -15.79 -24.67
CA TRP A 355 3.29 -15.70 -25.96
C TRP A 355 2.45 -14.98 -27.00
N ASN A 356 1.69 -15.71 -27.81
CA ASN A 356 0.91 -15.08 -28.86
C ASN A 356 -0.35 -14.41 -28.29
N LEU A 357 -0.56 -13.14 -28.64
CA LEU A 357 -1.81 -12.43 -28.34
C LEU A 357 -2.99 -13.01 -29.12
N ALA A 358 -2.76 -13.44 -30.35
CA ALA A 358 -3.76 -14.15 -31.15
C ALA A 358 -3.13 -15.15 -32.11
N SER A 359 -3.86 -16.21 -32.44
CA SER A 359 -3.55 -17.17 -33.50
C SER A 359 -4.81 -17.52 -34.28
N ASP A 360 -4.64 -18.22 -35.40
CA ASP A 360 -5.74 -18.92 -36.06
C ASP A 360 -6.10 -20.23 -35.34
N GLU A 361 -7.09 -20.95 -35.87
CA GLU A 361 -7.62 -22.23 -35.36
C GLU A 361 -6.59 -23.37 -35.35
N SER A 362 -5.46 -23.20 -36.05
CA SER A 362 -4.36 -24.16 -36.09
C SER A 362 -3.17 -23.77 -35.20
N GLY A 363 -3.27 -22.66 -34.47
CA GLY A 363 -2.18 -22.11 -33.67
C GLY A 363 -1.12 -21.37 -34.48
N GLY A 364 -1.46 -20.96 -35.71
CA GLY A 364 -0.55 -20.28 -36.63
C GLY A 364 -0.98 -18.85 -36.99
N PRO A 365 -0.44 -18.31 -38.11
CA PRO A 365 0.55 -18.94 -38.98
C PRO A 365 1.94 -19.04 -38.33
N LEU A 366 2.72 -20.05 -38.72
CA LEU A 366 4.07 -20.28 -38.24
C LEU A 366 5.12 -19.90 -39.30
N PHE A 367 6.35 -19.67 -38.85
CA PHE A 367 7.50 -19.52 -39.74
C PHE A 367 7.69 -20.76 -40.61
N PRO A 368 7.84 -20.62 -41.94
CA PRO A 368 7.95 -21.78 -42.82
C PRO A 368 9.10 -22.71 -42.44
N GLY A 369 8.77 -23.97 -42.13
CA GLY A 369 9.74 -25.00 -41.77
C GLY A 369 10.18 -24.99 -40.30
N THR A 370 9.63 -24.12 -39.46
CA THR A 370 9.89 -24.13 -38.01
C THR A 370 9.45 -25.45 -37.39
N ASN A 371 10.18 -25.92 -36.38
CA ASN A 371 9.72 -26.97 -35.48
C ASN A 371 9.16 -26.40 -34.15
N SER A 372 9.28 -25.09 -33.92
CA SER A 372 8.68 -24.42 -32.76
C SER A 372 7.17 -24.49 -32.84
N CYS A 373 6.51 -24.77 -31.71
CA CYS A 373 5.05 -24.74 -31.61
C CYS A 373 4.31 -25.60 -32.66
N THR A 374 4.87 -26.75 -33.06
CA THR A 374 4.26 -27.63 -34.08
C THR A 374 3.52 -28.84 -33.53
N SER A 375 3.94 -29.39 -32.38
CA SER A 375 3.31 -30.57 -31.78
C SER A 375 3.61 -30.70 -30.27
N PRO A 376 2.67 -30.31 -29.38
CA PRO A 376 1.40 -29.65 -29.70
C PRO A 376 1.61 -28.24 -30.26
N ALA A 377 0.61 -27.75 -31.00
CA ALA A 377 0.59 -26.35 -31.41
C ALA A 377 0.47 -25.43 -30.19
N CYS A 378 1.14 -24.28 -30.22
CA CYS A 378 1.03 -23.28 -29.16
C CYS A 378 -0.31 -22.57 -29.22
N ARG A 379 -0.95 -22.36 -28.06
CA ARG A 379 -2.24 -21.68 -27.94
C ARG A 379 -2.05 -20.23 -27.53
N ALA A 380 -2.61 -19.32 -28.32
CA ALA A 380 -2.59 -17.89 -28.07
C ALA A 380 -3.64 -17.47 -27.02
N ILE A 381 -3.60 -16.21 -26.57
CA ILE A 381 -4.63 -15.61 -25.72
C ILE A 381 -6.02 -15.64 -26.38
N ALA A 382 -6.09 -15.41 -27.69
CA ALA A 382 -7.31 -15.48 -28.49
C ALA A 382 -7.12 -16.34 -29.75
N THR A 383 -8.10 -17.17 -30.07
CA THR A 383 -8.18 -17.88 -31.35
C THR A 383 -9.15 -17.14 -32.25
N ILE A 384 -8.68 -16.64 -33.39
CA ILE A 384 -9.48 -15.95 -34.41
C ILE A 384 -9.86 -16.94 -35.51
N LYS A 385 -11.16 -17.09 -35.77
CA LYS A 385 -11.69 -18.07 -36.71
C LYS A 385 -11.82 -17.49 -38.11
N SER A 386 -11.72 -18.36 -39.11
CA SER A 386 -11.81 -17.99 -40.52
C SER A 386 -13.16 -17.36 -40.93
N ASP A 387 -14.22 -17.61 -40.16
CA ASP A 387 -15.55 -17.03 -40.38
C ASP A 387 -15.70 -15.58 -39.87
N GLY A 388 -14.71 -15.06 -39.14
CA GLY A 388 -14.75 -13.74 -38.52
C GLY A 388 -15.28 -13.71 -37.08
N SER A 389 -15.47 -14.88 -36.45
CA SER A 389 -15.67 -15.03 -35.01
C SER A 389 -14.34 -15.23 -34.28
N TYR A 390 -14.37 -15.23 -32.95
CA TYR A 390 -13.20 -15.51 -32.11
C TYR A 390 -13.60 -16.20 -30.81
N GLU A 391 -12.62 -16.81 -30.15
CA GLU A 391 -12.74 -17.34 -28.79
C GLU A 391 -11.55 -16.87 -27.95
N LEU A 392 -11.79 -16.72 -26.66
CA LEU A 392 -10.76 -16.40 -25.68
C LEU A 392 -10.34 -17.69 -24.98
N ASN A 393 -9.04 -17.91 -24.86
CA ASN A 393 -8.47 -19.13 -24.32
C ASN A 393 -8.21 -19.01 -22.80
N GLN A 394 -7.81 -20.11 -22.19
CA GLN A 394 -7.50 -20.27 -20.77
C GLN A 394 -6.54 -19.17 -20.30
N GLU A 395 -5.52 -18.89 -21.09
CA GLU A 395 -4.48 -17.88 -20.84
C GLU A 395 -5.09 -16.48 -20.68
N PHE A 396 -6.10 -16.14 -21.50
CA PHE A 396 -6.84 -14.88 -21.37
C PHE A 396 -7.47 -14.76 -19.98
N TYR A 397 -8.22 -15.79 -19.57
CA TYR A 397 -8.98 -15.71 -18.32
C TYR A 397 -8.08 -15.72 -17.10
N SER A 398 -6.97 -16.46 -17.12
CA SER A 398 -5.97 -16.44 -16.06
C SER A 398 -5.34 -15.05 -15.92
N LEU A 399 -4.77 -14.51 -17.00
CA LEU A 399 -4.12 -13.20 -16.95
C LEU A 399 -5.09 -12.06 -16.69
N ALA A 400 -6.32 -12.12 -17.20
CA ALA A 400 -7.32 -11.07 -16.99
C ALA A 400 -7.68 -10.91 -15.51
N GLN A 401 -7.78 -12.00 -14.75
CA GLN A 401 -8.04 -11.94 -13.30
C GLN A 401 -6.94 -11.18 -12.56
N ALA A 402 -5.67 -11.43 -12.91
CA ALA A 402 -4.53 -10.75 -12.28
C ALA A 402 -4.34 -9.32 -12.80
N SER A 403 -4.55 -9.08 -14.09
CA SER A 403 -4.36 -7.77 -14.72
C SER A 403 -5.30 -6.72 -14.13
N ARG A 404 -6.59 -7.04 -13.98
CA ARG A 404 -7.57 -6.14 -13.37
C ARG A 404 -7.21 -5.70 -11.96
N ALA A 405 -6.59 -6.58 -11.17
CA ALA A 405 -6.21 -6.26 -9.80
C ALA A 405 -5.20 -5.11 -9.73
N VAL A 406 -4.45 -4.87 -10.81
CA VAL A 406 -3.39 -3.85 -10.88
C VAL A 406 -3.72 -2.67 -11.80
N VAL A 407 -4.70 -2.77 -12.71
CA VAL A 407 -5.10 -1.68 -13.61
C VAL A 407 -5.39 -0.39 -12.84
N PRO A 408 -4.91 0.81 -13.24
CA PRO A 408 -5.17 2.04 -12.50
C PRO A 408 -6.64 2.27 -12.17
N LYS A 409 -6.93 2.75 -10.95
CA LYS A 409 -8.30 3.11 -10.55
C LYS A 409 -8.77 4.41 -11.21
N ASP A 410 -7.85 5.35 -11.36
CA ASP A 410 -8.12 6.66 -11.96
C ASP A 410 -7.55 6.71 -13.38
N PRO A 411 -8.17 7.44 -14.31
CA PRO A 411 -7.60 7.71 -15.63
C PRO A 411 -6.19 8.32 -15.50
N GLY A 412 -5.18 7.61 -16.01
CA GLY A 412 -3.77 8.05 -15.92
C GLY A 412 -3.13 7.89 -14.53
N GLY A 413 -3.82 7.25 -13.58
CA GLY A 413 -3.30 6.96 -12.25
C GLY A 413 -2.21 5.87 -12.26
N PRO A 414 -1.58 5.62 -11.09
CA PRO A 414 -0.56 4.60 -10.98
C PRO A 414 -1.16 3.20 -11.08
N ILE A 415 -0.37 2.26 -11.61
CA ILE A 415 -0.69 0.83 -11.60
C ILE A 415 -0.46 0.24 -10.20
N GLY A 416 -1.04 -0.93 -9.92
CA GLY A 416 -0.93 -1.61 -8.64
C GLY A 416 0.51 -1.97 -8.23
N GLN A 417 0.79 -1.85 -6.94
CA GLN A 417 2.01 -2.31 -6.30
C GLN A 417 1.69 -3.53 -5.45
N ARG A 418 2.55 -4.56 -5.48
CA ARG A 418 2.33 -5.76 -4.67
C ARG A 418 2.52 -5.46 -3.18
N ILE A 419 1.69 -6.07 -2.33
CA ILE A 419 1.76 -5.97 -0.87
C ILE A 419 1.78 -7.35 -0.20
N GLY A 420 2.04 -7.37 1.10
CA GLY A 420 2.02 -8.59 1.92
C GLY A 420 0.69 -9.32 1.89
N VAL A 421 0.75 -10.63 1.70
CA VAL A 421 -0.37 -11.54 1.95
C VAL A 421 0.15 -12.87 2.50
N THR A 422 -0.55 -13.41 3.49
CA THR A 422 -0.30 -14.75 4.01
C THR A 422 -1.59 -15.57 3.99
N VAL A 423 -1.48 -16.87 3.76
CA VAL A 423 -2.60 -17.81 3.82
C VAL A 423 -2.34 -18.83 4.93
N GLY A 424 -3.21 -18.85 5.94
CA GLY A 424 -3.21 -19.79 7.06
C GLY A 424 -4.47 -20.68 7.07
N GLY A 425 -4.61 -21.49 8.12
CA GLY A 425 -5.73 -22.43 8.29
C GLY A 425 -5.49 -23.82 7.70
N ASN A 426 -6.44 -24.72 7.97
CA ASN A 426 -6.36 -26.16 7.63
C ASN A 426 -6.36 -26.42 6.12
N LEU A 427 -7.03 -25.58 5.33
CA LEU A 427 -7.07 -25.63 3.87
C LEU A 427 -6.24 -24.51 3.21
N SER A 428 -5.25 -23.97 3.92
CA SER A 428 -4.32 -22.97 3.35
C SER A 428 -3.65 -23.44 2.06
N TRP A 429 -3.27 -24.71 2.00
CA TRP A 429 -2.65 -25.34 0.83
C TRP A 429 -3.50 -25.21 -0.45
N ALA A 430 -4.82 -25.09 -0.30
CA ALA A 430 -5.75 -25.04 -1.41
C ALA A 430 -5.92 -23.63 -2.00
N LEU A 431 -5.38 -22.60 -1.37
CA LEU A 431 -5.48 -21.24 -1.91
C LEU A 431 -4.12 -20.74 -2.37
N ARG A 432 -4.11 -20.09 -3.53
CA ARG A 432 -3.00 -19.24 -3.98
C ARG A 432 -3.51 -17.83 -4.06
N VAL A 433 -2.79 -16.90 -3.45
CA VAL A 433 -3.27 -15.53 -3.27
C VAL A 433 -2.16 -14.52 -3.55
N ASN A 434 -2.47 -13.50 -4.34
CA ASN A 434 -1.67 -12.28 -4.37
C ASN A 434 -2.50 -11.08 -3.94
N ALA A 435 -1.84 -10.05 -3.43
CA ALA A 435 -2.48 -8.82 -3.00
C ALA A 435 -1.75 -7.58 -3.53
N PHE A 436 -2.52 -6.55 -3.86
CA PHE A 436 -2.02 -5.33 -4.45
C PHE A 436 -2.67 -4.11 -3.82
N VAL A 437 -1.93 -3.00 -3.79
CA VAL A 437 -2.44 -1.66 -3.51
C VAL A 437 -2.25 -0.79 -4.74
N THR A 438 -3.33 -0.16 -5.20
CA THR A 438 -3.32 0.82 -6.28
C THR A 438 -3.54 2.20 -5.68
N LYS A 439 -2.50 3.04 -5.73
CA LYS A 439 -2.59 4.43 -5.29
C LYS A 439 -3.51 5.24 -6.20
N ARG A 440 -3.93 6.41 -5.72
CA ARG A 440 -4.84 7.31 -6.44
C ARG A 440 -4.10 8.51 -7.00
N THR A 441 -4.66 9.13 -8.04
CA THR A 441 -4.12 10.37 -8.64
C THR A 441 -4.16 11.51 -7.63
N SER A 442 -5.24 11.59 -6.85
CA SER A 442 -5.33 12.46 -5.68
C SER A 442 -4.90 11.70 -4.43
N SER A 443 -3.94 12.25 -3.69
CA SER A 443 -3.54 11.68 -2.39
C SER A 443 -4.62 11.80 -1.31
N ALA A 444 -5.73 12.48 -1.60
CA ALA A 444 -6.89 12.57 -0.70
C ALA A 444 -7.86 11.38 -0.87
N ASP A 445 -7.80 10.65 -1.99
CA ASP A 445 -8.65 9.50 -2.24
C ASP A 445 -8.06 8.23 -1.62
N TRP A 446 -8.92 7.34 -1.12
CA TRP A 446 -8.47 6.05 -0.60
C TRP A 446 -7.86 5.18 -1.71
N ASN A 447 -6.72 4.59 -1.39
CA ASN A 447 -6.10 3.55 -2.20
C ASN A 447 -7.09 2.40 -2.45
N ARG A 448 -7.02 1.80 -3.63
CA ARG A 448 -7.75 0.55 -3.92
C ARG A 448 -6.88 -0.62 -3.50
N TYR A 449 -7.43 -1.54 -2.72
CA TYR A 449 -6.80 -2.81 -2.41
C TYR A 449 -7.46 -3.91 -3.23
N SER A 450 -6.64 -4.79 -3.81
CA SER A 450 -7.09 -5.89 -4.66
C SER A 450 -6.47 -7.20 -4.19
N ILE A 451 -7.23 -8.28 -4.26
CA ILE A 451 -6.70 -9.64 -4.11
C ILE A 451 -7.04 -10.47 -5.33
N VAL A 452 -6.14 -11.38 -5.68
CA VAL A 452 -6.35 -12.38 -6.73
C VAL A 452 -6.25 -13.73 -6.06
N VAL A 453 -7.29 -14.56 -6.17
CA VAL A 453 -7.39 -15.83 -5.46
C VAL A 453 -7.65 -16.96 -6.46
N LEU A 454 -6.81 -17.98 -6.40
CA LEU A 454 -7.05 -19.27 -7.04
C LEU A 454 -7.42 -20.30 -5.97
N ASN A 455 -8.52 -21.01 -6.16
CA ASN A 455 -8.90 -22.17 -5.36
C ASN A 455 -8.47 -23.46 -6.08
N TRP A 456 -7.44 -24.11 -5.54
CA TRP A 456 -6.91 -25.41 -5.97
C TRP A 456 -7.67 -26.61 -5.41
N ASN A 457 -8.60 -26.42 -4.47
CA ASN A 457 -9.27 -27.54 -3.82
C ASN A 457 -10.13 -28.32 -4.82
N ASP A 458 -9.68 -29.50 -5.23
CA ASP A 458 -10.44 -30.45 -6.02
C ASP A 458 -10.29 -31.88 -5.48
N ASN A 459 -11.31 -32.71 -5.72
CA ASN A 459 -11.24 -34.14 -5.38
C ASN A 459 -10.38 -34.88 -6.40
N ALA A 460 -9.71 -35.96 -5.98
CA ALA A 460 -8.82 -36.80 -6.78
C ALA A 460 -9.51 -37.64 -7.89
N SER A 461 -10.69 -37.24 -8.38
CA SER A 461 -11.37 -37.89 -9.50
C SER A 461 -10.91 -37.32 -10.84
N SER A 462 -10.95 -38.16 -11.89
CA SER A 462 -10.62 -37.79 -13.28
C SER A 462 -11.59 -36.77 -13.91
N SER A 463 -12.64 -36.36 -13.21
CA SER A 463 -13.47 -35.19 -13.52
C SER A 463 -13.22 -34.10 -12.48
N TRP A 464 -12.90 -32.89 -12.95
CA TRP A 464 -12.73 -31.72 -12.08
C TRP A 464 -13.98 -31.52 -11.22
N ASN A 465 -13.79 -31.55 -9.91
CA ASN A 465 -14.85 -31.27 -8.94
C ASN A 465 -14.33 -30.35 -7.84
N PRO A 466 -14.10 -29.05 -8.15
CA PRO A 466 -13.59 -28.11 -7.18
C PRO A 466 -14.50 -27.98 -5.97
N GLN A 467 -13.93 -28.13 -4.78
CA GLN A 467 -14.64 -28.01 -3.52
C GLN A 467 -14.54 -26.57 -3.00
N PRO A 468 -15.63 -25.97 -2.50
CA PRO A 468 -15.57 -24.67 -1.85
C PRO A 468 -14.59 -24.68 -0.68
N VAL A 469 -13.81 -23.60 -0.53
CA VAL A 469 -13.01 -23.34 0.67
C VAL A 469 -13.63 -22.15 1.37
N LYS A 470 -14.10 -22.33 2.60
CA LYS A 470 -14.61 -21.20 3.40
C LYS A 470 -13.41 -20.41 3.94
N ALA A 471 -13.07 -19.30 3.30
CA ALA A 471 -11.95 -18.46 3.72
C ALA A 471 -12.42 -17.24 4.53
N THR A 472 -11.68 -16.90 5.57
CA THR A 472 -11.72 -15.57 6.19
C THR A 472 -10.73 -14.67 5.44
N ILE A 473 -11.13 -13.43 5.14
CA ILE A 473 -10.26 -12.43 4.51
C ILE A 473 -10.09 -11.29 5.49
N GLU A 474 -8.88 -11.08 5.96
CA GLU A 474 -8.51 -10.02 6.87
C GLU A 474 -7.68 -8.98 6.11
N PHE A 475 -8.18 -7.76 6.03
CA PHE A 475 -7.32 -6.62 5.73
C PHE A 475 -6.90 -6.04 7.06
N ARG A 476 -5.60 -5.86 7.28
CA ARG A 476 -5.14 -5.07 8.43
C ARG A 476 -5.61 -3.63 8.26
N GLY A 477 -6.81 -3.35 8.78
CA GLY A 477 -7.25 -2.01 9.10
C GLY A 477 -6.32 -1.39 10.14
N VAL A 478 -6.34 -0.07 10.25
CA VAL A 478 -5.49 0.81 11.07
C VAL A 478 -5.66 0.67 12.61
N GLN A 479 -5.81 -0.56 13.13
CA GLN A 479 -5.79 -0.94 14.56
C GLN A 479 -4.34 -0.94 15.11
N LEU A 480 -3.68 0.21 15.05
CA LEU A 480 -2.22 0.39 15.23
C LEU A 480 -1.63 -0.15 16.54
N LEU A 481 -2.43 -0.38 17.58
CA LEU A 481 -2.02 -0.86 18.91
C LEU A 481 -2.78 -2.11 19.39
N GLY A 482 -3.40 -2.87 18.48
CA GLY A 482 -3.99 -4.19 18.81
C GLY A 482 -5.39 -4.17 19.45
N TRP A 483 -6.09 -3.03 19.41
CA TRP A 483 -7.47 -2.90 19.88
C TRP A 483 -8.48 -2.98 18.73
N ASP A 484 -9.58 -3.71 18.94
CA ASP A 484 -10.76 -3.69 18.08
C ASP A 484 -11.72 -2.61 18.59
N VAL A 485 -12.06 -1.62 17.76
CA VAL A 485 -12.69 -0.37 18.21
C VAL A 485 -14.09 -0.21 17.61
N ASP A 486 -15.12 -0.18 18.47
CA ASP A 486 -16.48 0.22 18.13
C ASP A 486 -16.67 1.72 18.41
N ALA A 487 -16.88 2.54 17.39
CA ALA A 487 -17.16 3.97 17.56
C ALA A 487 -18.67 4.24 17.71
N ILE A 488 -19.06 4.97 18.76
CA ILE A 488 -20.43 5.45 19.00
C ILE A 488 -20.47 6.97 18.79
N ASN A 489 -21.14 7.38 17.71
CA ASN A 489 -21.27 8.79 17.34
C ASN A 489 -22.37 9.48 18.17
N THR A 490 -22.02 10.41 19.05
CA THR A 490 -22.97 11.11 19.94
C THR A 490 -23.94 12.04 19.21
N VAL A 491 -23.64 12.44 17.97
CA VAL A 491 -24.56 13.20 17.08
C VAL A 491 -25.73 12.38 16.54
N GLN A 492 -25.63 11.05 16.47
CA GLN A 492 -26.77 10.20 16.08
C GLN A 492 -27.80 10.00 17.21
N PHE A 493 -27.45 10.39 18.44
CA PHE A 493 -28.34 10.35 19.61
C PHE A 493 -28.80 11.76 20.05
N SER A 494 -28.48 12.81 19.29
CA SER A 494 -29.04 14.14 19.54
C SER A 494 -30.49 14.18 19.09
N ASN A 495 -31.41 14.28 20.05
CA ASN A 495 -32.84 14.43 19.83
C ASN A 495 -33.14 15.70 19.03
N HIS A 496 -33.21 15.62 17.70
CA HIS A 496 -34.09 16.51 16.94
C HIS A 496 -35.50 15.95 17.05
N ALA A 497 -36.48 16.79 17.41
CA ALA A 497 -37.89 16.45 17.67
C ALA A 497 -38.68 15.81 16.50
N GLY A 498 -38.01 15.29 15.46
CA GLY A 498 -38.60 14.72 14.25
C GLY A 498 -38.42 13.20 14.05
N TYR A 499 -37.64 12.48 14.86
CA TYR A 499 -37.43 11.04 14.67
C TYR A 499 -38.21 10.18 15.67
N ARG A 500 -39.18 9.40 15.16
CA ARG A 500 -39.98 8.41 15.90
C ARG A 500 -39.34 7.01 15.85
N SER A 501 -38.18 6.81 16.45
CA SER A 501 -37.69 5.45 16.73
C SER A 501 -36.64 5.46 17.85
N HIS A 502 -36.91 4.69 18.90
CA HIS A 502 -35.94 4.41 19.96
C HIS A 502 -34.88 3.45 19.38
N GLY A 503 -33.60 3.79 19.54
CA GLY A 503 -32.48 3.01 19.02
C GLY A 503 -32.57 1.54 19.42
N GLU A 504 -32.36 0.66 18.43
CA GLU A 504 -32.33 -0.78 18.63
C GLU A 504 -31.22 -1.17 19.62
N LYS A 505 -31.55 -2.12 20.50
CA LYS A 505 -30.65 -2.70 21.51
C LYS A 505 -29.53 -3.48 20.81
N ASN A 506 -28.38 -2.84 20.59
CA ASN A 506 -27.14 -3.58 20.38
C ASN A 506 -26.68 -4.15 21.73
N GLU A 507 -26.74 -5.47 21.90
CA GLU A 507 -26.18 -6.14 23.08
C GLU A 507 -24.65 -6.16 23.00
N PHE A 508 -24.00 -5.17 23.60
CA PHE A 508 -22.55 -5.19 23.84
C PHE A 508 -22.22 -6.19 24.95
N THR A 509 -21.95 -7.45 24.59
CA THR A 509 -21.80 -8.55 25.57
C THR A 509 -20.39 -8.70 26.13
N GLN A 510 -19.35 -8.05 25.57
CA GLN A 510 -17.98 -8.15 26.08
C GLN A 510 -17.13 -6.92 25.70
N ILE A 511 -17.06 -5.93 26.60
CA ILE A 511 -16.27 -4.70 26.45
C ILE A 511 -15.16 -4.67 27.51
N ASP A 512 -13.91 -4.53 27.05
CA ASP A 512 -12.72 -4.54 27.91
C ASP A 512 -12.30 -3.14 28.33
N ALA A 513 -12.54 -2.14 27.47
CA ALA A 513 -12.21 -0.75 27.73
C ALA A 513 -13.22 0.23 27.12
N LEU A 514 -13.32 1.41 27.73
CA LEU A 514 -14.14 2.54 27.31
C LEU A 514 -13.25 3.79 27.26
N ILE A 515 -13.39 4.59 26.21
CA ILE A 515 -12.82 5.93 26.14
C ILE A 515 -13.91 6.95 25.80
N SER A 516 -14.00 8.02 26.56
CA SER A 516 -14.88 9.15 26.25
C SER A 516 -14.07 10.31 25.65
N GLY A 517 -14.69 11.07 24.75
CA GLY A 517 -14.20 12.39 24.35
C GLY A 517 -15.35 13.40 24.35
N TYR A 518 -15.34 14.34 23.40
CA TYR A 518 -16.30 15.47 23.37
C TYR A 518 -17.78 15.03 23.37
N VAL A 519 -18.53 15.51 24.36
CA VAL A 519 -20.00 15.38 24.47
C VAL A 519 -20.61 16.77 24.68
N PRO A 520 -21.46 17.26 23.74
CA PRO A 520 -21.85 18.67 23.69
C PRO A 520 -22.84 19.15 24.77
N GLY A 521 -23.45 18.25 25.56
CA GLY A 521 -24.48 18.63 26.52
C GLY A 521 -24.80 17.59 27.59
N ALA A 522 -25.47 18.05 28.66
CA ALA A 522 -25.73 17.29 29.87
C ALA A 522 -26.47 15.96 29.63
N ASP A 523 -27.49 15.93 28.76
CA ASP A 523 -28.27 14.71 28.50
C ASP A 523 -27.41 13.58 27.90
N GLY A 524 -26.57 13.91 26.92
CA GLY A 524 -25.65 12.95 26.30
C GLY A 524 -24.60 12.45 27.31
N LEU A 525 -24.16 13.34 28.20
CA LEU A 525 -23.18 13.02 29.22
C LEU A 525 -23.78 12.16 30.35
N ALA A 526 -25.04 12.40 30.72
CA ALA A 526 -25.79 11.58 31.65
C ALA A 526 -25.98 10.16 31.10
N ALA A 527 -26.31 10.03 29.81
CA ALA A 527 -26.42 8.73 29.14
C ALA A 527 -25.07 7.99 29.09
N LEU A 528 -23.97 8.70 28.84
CA LEU A 528 -22.62 8.11 28.93
C LEU A 528 -22.35 7.61 30.36
N ALA A 529 -22.72 8.37 31.39
CA ALA A 529 -22.54 7.96 32.77
C ALA A 529 -23.36 6.70 33.12
N ASP A 530 -24.61 6.63 32.68
CA ASP A 530 -25.45 5.44 32.85
C ASP A 530 -24.86 4.22 32.13
N PHE A 531 -24.36 4.42 30.90
CA PHE A 531 -23.74 3.36 30.12
C PHE A 531 -22.43 2.86 30.75
N ALA A 532 -21.55 3.78 31.17
CA ALA A 532 -20.30 3.44 31.85
C ALA A 532 -20.57 2.70 33.18
N ALA A 533 -21.56 3.13 33.95
CA ALA A 533 -21.97 2.45 35.18
C ALA A 533 -22.47 1.03 34.91
N HIS A 534 -23.29 0.84 33.87
CA HIS A 534 -23.79 -0.47 33.46
C HIS A 534 -22.66 -1.40 32.99
N LEU A 535 -21.71 -0.90 32.20
CA LEU A 535 -20.54 -1.67 31.78
C LEU A 535 -19.67 -2.06 32.97
N LYS A 536 -19.43 -1.13 33.91
CA LYS A 536 -18.61 -1.39 35.11
C LYS A 536 -19.27 -2.37 36.08
N ALA A 537 -20.61 -2.37 36.16
CA ALA A 537 -21.37 -3.37 36.92
C ALA A 537 -21.23 -4.78 36.32
N LYS A 538 -21.15 -4.91 34.99
CA LYS A 538 -20.92 -6.19 34.29
C LYS A 538 -19.46 -6.63 34.31
N ASN A 539 -18.54 -5.67 34.19
CA ASN A 539 -17.10 -5.87 34.20
C ASN A 539 -16.44 -4.91 35.20
N PRO A 540 -16.25 -5.33 36.47
CA PRO A 540 -15.57 -4.50 37.47
C PRO A 540 -14.12 -4.15 37.11
N LYS A 541 -13.52 -4.86 36.14
CA LYS A 541 -12.17 -4.61 35.62
C LYS A 541 -12.15 -3.73 34.36
N LEU A 542 -13.31 -3.18 33.95
CA LEU A 542 -13.40 -2.29 32.78
C LEU A 542 -12.40 -1.14 32.90
N LEU A 543 -11.55 -0.99 31.89
CA LEU A 543 -10.64 0.16 31.79
C LEU A 543 -11.40 1.34 31.20
N PHE A 544 -11.78 2.32 32.02
CA PHE A 544 -12.41 3.55 31.54
C PHE A 544 -11.42 4.71 31.56
N VAL A 545 -11.05 5.22 30.38
CA VAL A 545 -10.28 6.46 30.23
C VAL A 545 -11.25 7.61 29.91
N LEU A 546 -11.33 8.58 30.81
CA LEU A 546 -12.23 9.73 30.70
C LEU A 546 -11.44 10.97 30.29
N ASP A 547 -11.66 11.42 29.05
CA ASP A 547 -11.24 12.74 28.56
C ASP A 547 -12.44 13.70 28.68
N PRO A 548 -12.41 14.71 29.58
CA PRO A 548 -13.56 15.58 29.81
C PRO A 548 -13.90 16.53 28.65
N VAL A 549 -12.93 16.92 27.83
CA VAL A 549 -13.09 17.82 26.66
C VAL A 549 -14.08 18.99 26.90
N MET A 550 -13.93 19.73 28.00
CA MET A 550 -14.86 20.81 28.39
C MET A 550 -14.43 22.18 27.86
N GLY A 551 -13.15 22.39 27.61
CA GLY A 551 -12.62 23.69 27.23
C GLY A 551 -11.10 23.72 27.22
N ASP A 552 -10.53 24.79 26.69
CA ASP A 552 -9.10 25.08 26.75
C ASP A 552 -8.88 26.60 26.73
N ASP A 553 -7.69 27.06 27.16
CA ASP A 553 -7.25 28.46 27.12
C ASP A 553 -8.27 29.46 27.74
N GLY A 554 -8.91 29.06 28.84
CA GLY A 554 -9.87 29.90 29.56
C GLY A 554 -11.30 29.94 28.97
N LYS A 555 -11.58 29.19 27.91
CA LYS A 555 -12.90 29.15 27.25
C LYS A 555 -13.51 27.75 27.31
N MET A 556 -14.76 27.66 27.76
CA MET A 556 -15.55 26.41 27.67
C MET A 556 -16.14 26.23 26.26
N TYR A 557 -16.12 25.00 25.78
CA TYR A 557 -16.71 24.58 24.49
C TYR A 557 -18.12 23.98 24.65
N VAL A 558 -18.50 23.63 25.88
CA VAL A 558 -19.74 22.93 26.24
C VAL A 558 -20.58 23.77 27.21
N ALA A 559 -21.86 23.42 27.36
CA ALA A 559 -22.75 24.08 28.31
C ALA A 559 -22.32 23.82 29.76
N ASN A 560 -22.52 24.80 30.65
CA ASN A 560 -22.11 24.73 32.07
C ASN A 560 -22.76 23.58 32.87
N ASP A 561 -23.89 23.05 32.37
CA ASP A 561 -24.67 22.00 33.02
C ASP A 561 -24.02 20.61 32.96
N VAL A 562 -22.92 20.45 32.20
CA VAL A 562 -22.13 19.21 32.14
C VAL A 562 -21.23 19.00 33.36
N LEU A 563 -20.80 20.08 34.03
CA LEU A 563 -19.81 20.04 35.12
C LEU A 563 -20.26 19.13 36.29
N PRO A 564 -21.50 19.22 36.79
CA PRO A 564 -21.96 18.31 37.84
C PRO A 564 -21.94 16.84 37.42
N ILE A 565 -22.21 16.54 36.15
CA ILE A 565 -22.23 15.16 35.65
C ILE A 565 -20.81 14.59 35.56
N TYR A 566 -19.84 15.36 35.07
CA TYR A 566 -18.43 14.97 35.13
C TYR A 566 -18.03 14.69 36.58
N ARG A 567 -18.23 15.67 37.46
CA ARG A 567 -17.79 15.64 38.86
C ARG A 567 -18.41 14.51 39.68
N ASP A 568 -19.73 14.34 39.58
CA ASP A 568 -20.50 13.52 40.51
C ASP A 568 -20.83 12.14 39.95
N ARG A 569 -20.78 11.95 38.62
CA ARG A 569 -21.19 10.70 37.98
C ARG A 569 -20.09 10.01 37.19
N LEU A 570 -19.23 10.74 36.48
CA LEU A 570 -18.21 10.14 35.61
C LEU A 570 -16.85 9.96 36.29
N LEU A 571 -16.37 10.96 37.05
CA LEU A 571 -15.08 10.86 37.77
C LEU A 571 -15.03 9.60 38.67
N PRO A 572 -16.06 9.24 39.45
CA PRO A 572 -16.02 8.02 40.28
C PRO A 572 -15.97 6.72 39.47
N LEU A 573 -16.38 6.75 38.19
CA LEU A 573 -16.37 5.60 37.30
C LEU A 573 -15.05 5.47 36.54
N ALA A 574 -14.27 6.54 36.38
CA ALA A 574 -13.05 6.54 35.60
C ALA A 574 -11.94 5.69 36.23
N THR A 575 -11.22 4.92 35.41
CA THR A 575 -9.99 4.24 35.80
C THR A 575 -8.80 5.17 35.65
N VAL A 576 -8.78 5.96 34.57
CA VAL A 576 -7.82 7.05 34.31
C VAL A 576 -8.60 8.26 33.80
N ILE A 577 -8.22 9.47 34.23
CA ILE A 577 -8.68 10.71 33.61
C ILE A 577 -7.52 11.42 32.91
N THR A 578 -7.81 12.09 31.80
CA THR A 578 -6.80 12.81 30.98
C THR A 578 -7.11 14.31 30.78
N PRO A 579 -7.43 15.08 31.84
CA PRO A 579 -7.80 16.48 31.69
C PRO A 579 -6.61 17.37 31.29
N ASN A 580 -6.87 18.45 30.56
CA ASN A 580 -5.93 19.57 30.44
C ASN A 580 -5.94 20.47 31.71
N TRP A 581 -5.06 21.49 31.80
CA TRP A 581 -5.02 22.37 32.99
C TRP A 581 -6.37 23.01 33.29
N PHE A 582 -7.05 23.52 32.26
CA PHE A 582 -8.25 24.34 32.42
C PHE A 582 -9.39 23.49 32.96
N GLU A 583 -9.50 22.26 32.50
CA GLU A 583 -10.47 21.29 32.98
C GLU A 583 -10.23 20.90 34.44
N VAL A 584 -8.96 20.78 34.87
CA VAL A 584 -8.63 20.57 36.29
C VAL A 584 -9.09 21.76 37.13
N GLU A 585 -8.84 22.99 36.69
CA GLU A 585 -9.28 24.19 37.38
C GLU A 585 -10.81 24.26 37.47
N LEU A 586 -11.53 23.90 36.40
CA LEU A 586 -12.99 23.84 36.39
C LEU A 586 -13.54 22.80 37.37
N MET A 587 -12.95 21.60 37.40
CA MET A 587 -13.44 20.51 38.25
C MET A 587 -13.12 20.73 39.73
N THR A 588 -11.95 21.32 40.03
CA THR A 588 -11.44 21.46 41.40
C THR A 588 -11.66 22.84 41.99
N GLN A 589 -11.94 23.86 41.16
CA GLN A 589 -11.99 25.27 41.54
C GLN A 589 -10.67 25.80 42.12
N ILE A 590 -9.53 25.18 41.75
CA ILE A 590 -8.18 25.55 42.20
C ILE A 590 -7.35 25.96 40.99
N GLN A 591 -6.78 27.17 41.02
CA GLN A 591 -5.87 27.63 39.96
C GLN A 591 -4.50 26.98 40.07
N LEU A 592 -3.95 26.49 38.97
CA LEU A 592 -2.70 25.70 38.97
C LEU A 592 -1.44 26.56 38.79
N THR A 593 -1.17 27.45 39.75
CA THR A 593 -0.06 28.43 39.66
C THR A 593 1.22 28.04 40.40
N SER A 594 1.21 26.96 41.18
CA SER A 594 2.33 26.47 42.02
C SER A 594 2.24 24.97 42.28
N GLN A 595 3.32 24.37 42.79
CA GLN A 595 3.36 23.00 43.28
C GLN A 595 2.30 22.76 44.36
N ASP A 596 2.09 23.73 45.26
CA ASP A 596 1.10 23.64 46.33
C ASP A 596 -0.34 23.61 45.80
N SER A 597 -0.67 24.42 44.78
CA SER A 597 -1.99 24.39 44.17
C SER A 597 -2.23 23.12 43.36
N ILE A 598 -1.21 22.61 42.63
CA ILE A 598 -1.27 21.31 41.95
C ILE A 598 -1.50 20.19 42.98
N ARG A 599 -0.82 20.25 44.13
CA ARG A 599 -1.00 19.30 45.24
C ARG A 599 -2.45 19.29 45.73
N LEU A 600 -3.05 20.46 45.95
CA LEU A 600 -4.44 20.57 46.40
C LEU A 600 -5.43 20.05 45.33
N ALA A 601 -5.19 20.36 44.05
CA ALA A 601 -6.03 19.87 42.95
C ALA A 601 -5.98 18.34 42.83
N LEU A 602 -4.78 17.74 42.86
CA LEU A 602 -4.63 16.28 42.85
C LEU A 602 -5.28 15.63 44.08
N ARG A 603 -5.19 16.23 45.27
CA ARG A 603 -5.91 15.74 46.45
C ARG A 603 -7.42 15.77 46.24
N SER A 604 -7.97 16.83 45.65
CA SER A 604 -9.40 16.89 45.36
C SER A 604 -9.82 15.78 44.38
N LEU A 605 -9.07 15.59 43.29
CA LEU A 605 -9.38 14.54 42.30
C LEU A 605 -9.30 13.13 42.90
N HIS A 606 -8.27 12.83 43.69
CA HIS A 606 -8.11 11.51 44.30
C HIS A 606 -9.10 11.25 45.44
N PHE A 607 -9.23 12.18 46.38
CA PHE A 607 -9.92 11.94 47.65
C PHE A 607 -11.36 12.49 47.69
N ASN A 608 -11.65 13.58 46.98
CA ASN A 608 -13.02 14.12 46.93
C ASN A 608 -13.82 13.50 45.78
N HIS A 609 -13.17 13.12 44.67
CA HIS A 609 -13.83 12.57 43.48
C HIS A 609 -13.53 11.09 43.22
N GLY A 610 -12.69 10.46 44.04
CA GLY A 610 -12.43 9.01 44.00
C GLY A 610 -11.64 8.52 42.79
N VAL A 611 -10.95 9.40 42.06
CA VAL A 611 -10.21 9.03 40.86
C VAL A 611 -8.89 8.38 41.25
N ARG A 612 -8.63 7.14 40.81
CA ARG A 612 -7.38 6.44 41.15
C ARG A 612 -6.17 6.97 40.38
N ASN A 613 -6.32 7.20 39.07
CA ASN A 613 -5.23 7.59 38.18
C ASN A 613 -5.59 8.88 37.44
N VAL A 614 -4.71 9.88 37.52
CA VAL A 614 -4.89 11.20 36.90
C VAL A 614 -3.69 11.47 36.01
N VAL A 615 -3.93 11.82 34.75
CA VAL A 615 -2.91 12.36 33.85
C VAL A 615 -3.31 13.77 33.44
N VAL A 616 -2.71 14.78 34.07
CA VAL A 616 -2.89 16.17 33.63
C VAL A 616 -2.05 16.35 32.37
N THR A 617 -2.70 16.49 31.22
CA THR A 617 -2.08 16.36 29.90
C THR A 617 -1.19 17.54 29.54
N SER A 618 -1.61 18.74 29.94
CA SER A 618 -0.90 19.99 29.64
C SER A 618 -1.14 21.06 30.71
N VAL A 619 -0.10 21.39 31.49
CA VAL A 619 -0.03 22.61 32.32
C VAL A 619 0.97 23.57 31.70
N VAL A 620 0.56 24.80 31.39
CA VAL A 620 1.47 25.82 30.86
C VAL A 620 2.31 26.41 31.98
N VAL A 621 3.62 26.29 31.85
CA VAL A 621 4.62 26.83 32.77
C VAL A 621 5.35 27.96 32.06
N ARG A 622 5.19 29.19 32.57
CA ARG A 622 5.89 30.38 32.06
C ARG A 622 7.20 30.58 32.81
N GLU A 623 8.28 30.88 32.10
CA GLU A 623 9.58 31.19 32.69
C GLU A 623 9.47 32.39 33.64
N GLY A 624 10.18 32.33 34.77
CA GLY A 624 10.09 33.33 35.84
C GLY A 624 8.85 33.25 36.74
N SER A 625 7.94 32.28 36.52
CA SER A 625 6.86 31.98 37.47
C SER A 625 7.35 31.11 38.63
N GLN A 626 6.64 31.15 39.76
CA GLN A 626 6.90 30.26 40.91
C GLN A 626 6.93 28.78 40.48
N LEU A 627 5.95 28.35 39.68
CA LEU A 627 5.87 26.99 39.17
C LEU A 627 7.07 26.63 38.28
N SER A 628 7.60 27.57 37.50
CA SER A 628 8.82 27.36 36.70
C SER A 628 10.03 27.06 37.59
N ASP A 629 10.19 27.80 38.69
CA ASP A 629 11.30 27.58 39.63
C ASP A 629 11.18 26.23 40.33
N GLU A 630 9.98 25.84 40.74
CA GLU A 630 9.69 24.56 41.39
C GLU A 630 9.91 23.36 40.45
N VAL A 631 9.44 23.45 39.19
CA VAL A 631 9.66 22.43 38.15
C VAL A 631 11.15 22.28 37.83
N THR A 632 11.88 23.39 37.82
CA THR A 632 13.33 23.41 37.59
C THR A 632 14.10 22.80 38.76
N ALA A 633 13.76 23.19 40.00
CA ALA A 633 14.35 22.65 41.22
C ALA A 633 14.12 21.13 41.37
N ALA A 634 12.95 20.64 40.94
CA ALA A 634 12.62 19.22 40.90
C ALA A 634 13.30 18.45 39.75
N GLY A 635 14.02 19.14 38.85
CA GLY A 635 14.69 18.55 37.70
C GLY A 635 13.70 17.91 36.72
N LEU A 636 12.53 18.50 36.52
CA LEU A 636 11.47 17.96 35.65
C LEU A 636 11.54 18.47 34.20
N ARG A 637 12.38 19.48 33.94
CA ARG A 637 12.69 19.95 32.59
C ARG A 637 13.50 18.88 31.84
N ALA A 638 13.07 18.53 30.63
CA ALA A 638 13.86 17.73 29.70
C ALA A 638 15.23 18.41 29.45
N GLY A 639 16.32 17.63 29.43
CA GLY A 639 17.68 18.18 29.24
C GLY A 639 17.94 18.67 27.80
N SER A 640 19.14 19.24 27.56
CA SER A 640 19.62 19.65 26.22
C SER A 640 19.77 18.49 25.22
N SER A 641 19.49 17.27 25.66
CA SER A 641 19.45 16.03 24.87
C SER A 641 18.04 15.64 24.41
N TYR A 642 17.03 16.51 24.51
CA TYR A 642 15.71 16.27 23.89
C TYR A 642 15.81 16.37 22.35
N SER A 643 16.49 15.39 21.76
CA SER A 643 16.63 15.21 20.31
C SER A 643 15.65 14.11 19.87
N ILE A 644 14.58 14.51 19.19
CA ILE A 644 13.77 13.56 18.44
C ILE A 644 14.41 13.45 17.06
N ASN A 645 15.07 12.32 16.76
CA ASN A 645 15.74 12.04 15.48
C ASN A 645 16.95 12.91 15.11
N GLY A 646 17.82 13.26 16.08
CA GLY A 646 19.17 13.79 15.78
C GLY A 646 19.25 15.16 15.10
N ALA A 647 18.15 15.92 15.01
CA ALA A 647 18.17 17.29 14.53
C ALA A 647 18.25 18.27 15.71
N SER A 648 19.39 18.94 15.86
CA SER A 648 19.56 20.11 16.72
C SER A 648 19.00 21.35 16.02
N ASP A 649 17.69 21.55 16.06
CA ASP A 649 17.10 22.76 15.49
C ASP A 649 17.04 23.87 16.54
N ALA A 650 18.02 24.77 16.42
CA ALA A 650 18.04 26.09 17.03
C ALA A 650 16.92 26.97 16.45
N THR A 651 15.68 26.67 16.83
CA THR A 651 14.52 27.53 16.56
C THR A 651 13.99 28.04 17.89
N ASN A 652 13.79 29.37 17.96
CA ASN A 652 13.41 30.11 19.16
C ASN A 652 12.18 29.51 19.87
N PHE A 653 12.40 28.69 20.89
CA PHE A 653 11.39 28.39 21.91
C PHE A 653 11.40 29.59 22.87
N GLU A 654 10.43 30.50 22.74
CA GLU A 654 10.17 31.48 23.81
C GLU A 654 9.72 30.75 25.08
N ASP A 655 10.19 31.25 26.23
CA ASP A 655 9.84 31.19 27.66
C ASP A 655 8.63 30.36 28.20
N GLU A 656 8.03 29.41 27.45
CA GLU A 656 6.89 28.58 27.89
C GLU A 656 7.10 27.08 27.67
N TYR A 657 6.77 26.29 28.69
CA TYR A 657 6.81 24.82 28.67
C TYR A 657 5.42 24.23 28.93
N ILE A 658 5.21 23.00 28.46
CA ILE A 658 4.08 22.16 28.83
C ILE A 658 4.57 21.11 29.81
N LEU A 659 4.01 21.13 31.02
CA LEU A 659 4.21 20.13 32.07
C LEU A 659 3.07 19.10 32.01
N CYS A 660 3.43 17.83 31.82
CA CYS A 660 2.51 16.70 31.91
C CYS A 660 2.76 15.95 33.22
N ILE A 661 1.68 15.64 33.95
CA ILE A 661 1.73 15.08 35.30
C ILE A 661 0.93 13.78 35.33
N ALA A 662 1.53 12.68 35.80
CA ALA A 662 0.86 11.42 36.08
C ALA A 662 0.84 11.17 37.60
N SER A 663 -0.36 10.99 38.16
CA SER A 663 -0.57 10.75 39.59
C SER A 663 -1.44 9.51 39.83
N SER A 664 -0.96 8.60 40.69
CA SER A 664 -1.66 7.35 41.05
C SER A 664 -1.85 7.26 42.55
N ALA A 665 -3.11 7.17 43.01
CA ALA A 665 -3.44 6.90 44.40
C ALA A 665 -3.33 5.41 44.75
N HIS A 666 -2.90 5.14 45.98
CA HIS A 666 -2.81 3.80 46.56
C HIS A 666 -4.15 3.34 47.11
N GLU A 667 -4.33 2.04 47.31
CA GLU A 667 -5.56 1.49 47.92
C GLU A 667 -5.70 1.89 49.37
N ASP A 668 -4.58 2.06 50.07
CA ASP A 668 -4.54 2.67 51.39
C ASP A 668 -4.55 4.21 51.25
N PRO A 669 -5.63 4.89 51.66
CA PRO A 669 -5.75 6.35 51.54
C PRO A 669 -4.80 7.11 52.48
N SER A 670 -4.14 6.44 53.43
CA SER A 670 -3.11 7.04 54.27
C SER A 670 -1.77 7.23 53.57
N VAL A 671 -1.54 6.52 52.46
CA VAL A 671 -0.33 6.63 51.64
C VAL A 671 -0.52 7.73 50.59
N ALA A 672 0.41 8.67 50.55
CA ALA A 672 0.36 9.76 49.57
C ALA A 672 0.45 9.21 48.13
N PRO A 673 -0.32 9.75 47.17
CA PRO A 673 -0.25 9.33 45.77
C PRO A 673 1.14 9.45 45.16
N ASP A 674 1.51 8.53 44.27
CA ASP A 674 2.75 8.65 43.50
C ASP A 674 2.59 9.73 42.42
N VAL A 675 3.53 10.68 42.34
CA VAL A 675 3.48 11.80 41.38
C VAL A 675 4.73 11.79 40.50
N TYR A 676 4.52 11.68 39.19
CA TYR A 676 5.54 11.76 38.17
C TYR A 676 5.22 12.89 37.20
N ALA A 677 6.25 13.54 36.65
CA ALA A 677 6.04 14.60 35.68
C ALA A 677 7.18 14.70 34.66
N LEU A 678 6.88 15.36 33.54
CA LEU A 678 7.83 15.69 32.48
C LEU A 678 7.42 17.03 31.86
N ALA A 679 8.37 17.94 31.69
CA ALA A 679 8.18 19.21 31.00
C ALA A 679 8.93 19.25 29.66
N ALA A 680 8.22 19.67 28.60
CA ALA A 680 8.80 19.89 27.26
C ALA A 680 8.41 21.28 26.72
N PRO A 681 9.19 21.84 25.77
CA PRO A 681 8.87 23.15 25.18
C PRO A 681 7.46 23.19 24.56
N ARG A 682 6.74 24.30 24.73
CA ARG A 682 5.41 24.46 24.10
C ARG A 682 5.55 24.64 22.59
N ILE A 683 4.83 23.82 21.81
CA ILE A 683 4.74 24.00 20.35
C ILE A 683 3.63 25.01 20.07
N LYS A 684 3.99 26.21 19.60
CA LYS A 684 3.01 27.26 19.28
C LYS A 684 2.12 26.86 18.09
N GLY A 685 0.82 26.85 18.30
CA GLY A 685 -0.17 26.53 17.28
C GLY A 685 -1.50 26.02 17.80
N TYR A 686 -2.55 26.21 17.01
CA TYR A 686 -3.81 25.48 17.20
C TYR A 686 -3.73 24.11 16.51
N PHE A 687 -4.00 23.04 17.25
CA PHE A 687 -4.06 21.67 16.76
C PHE A 687 -5.37 21.04 17.23
N SER A 688 -6.09 20.35 16.34
CA SER A 688 -7.35 19.66 16.69
C SER A 688 -7.13 18.15 16.84
N GLY A 689 -7.79 17.53 17.82
CA GLY A 689 -7.71 16.08 18.07
C GLY A 689 -6.52 15.62 18.93
N VAL A 690 -5.83 16.55 19.60
CA VAL A 690 -4.64 16.25 20.43
C VAL A 690 -5.02 15.44 21.68
N GLY A 691 -6.10 15.84 22.37
CA GLY A 691 -6.63 15.13 23.54
C GLY A 691 -7.02 13.70 23.20
N ASP A 692 -7.83 13.53 22.14
CA ASP A 692 -8.26 12.20 21.67
C ASP A 692 -7.07 11.26 21.37
N LEU A 693 -6.04 11.76 20.67
CA LEU A 693 -4.82 11.00 20.39
C LEU A 693 -4.08 10.63 21.68
N PHE A 694 -3.90 11.60 22.58
CA PHE A 694 -3.18 11.39 23.84
C PHE A 694 -3.90 10.36 24.73
N SER A 695 -5.21 10.53 24.90
CA SER A 695 -6.08 9.66 25.70
C SER A 695 -6.10 8.22 25.16
N ALA A 696 -6.15 8.05 23.84
CA ALA A 696 -6.05 6.74 23.19
C ALA A 696 -4.68 6.07 23.43
N LEU A 697 -3.57 6.83 23.36
CA LEU A 697 -2.23 6.33 23.63
C LEU A 697 -2.05 5.95 25.11
N VAL A 698 -2.60 6.75 26.03
CA VAL A 698 -2.60 6.43 27.47
C VAL A 698 -3.34 5.12 27.73
N LEU A 699 -4.54 4.94 27.16
CA LEU A 699 -5.31 3.70 27.29
C LEU A 699 -4.49 2.49 26.87
N ALA A 700 -3.91 2.54 25.66
CA ALA A 700 -3.17 1.43 25.09
C ALA A 700 -1.93 1.07 25.92
N HIS A 701 -1.08 2.05 26.24
CA HIS A 701 0.15 1.80 26.98
C HIS A 701 -0.07 1.50 28.46
N PHE A 702 -1.15 2.00 29.06
CA PHE A 702 -1.48 1.68 30.45
C PHE A 702 -1.89 0.23 30.59
N HIS A 703 -2.70 -0.27 29.64
CA HIS A 703 -3.03 -1.69 29.57
C HIS A 703 -1.77 -2.55 29.41
N GLU A 704 -0.89 -2.24 28.45
CA GLU A 704 0.38 -2.97 28.26
C GLU A 704 1.23 -3.01 29.55
N ALA A 705 1.41 -1.86 30.20
CA ALA A 705 2.23 -1.75 31.40
C ALA A 705 1.65 -2.51 32.61
N GLN A 706 0.32 -2.66 32.69
CA GLN A 706 -0.33 -3.48 33.71
C GLN A 706 -0.12 -5.00 33.49
N HIS A 707 0.02 -5.44 32.24
CA HIS A 707 0.13 -6.87 31.89
C HIS A 707 1.56 -7.38 31.67
N ALA A 708 2.53 -6.50 31.41
CA ALA A 708 3.94 -6.86 31.25
C ALA A 708 4.57 -7.58 32.47
N ASN A 709 3.94 -7.51 33.65
CA ASN A 709 4.40 -8.18 34.87
C ASN A 709 3.85 -9.60 35.06
N THR A 710 3.10 -10.16 34.10
CA THR A 710 2.35 -11.43 34.30
C THR A 710 2.81 -12.63 33.47
N ASP A 711 3.70 -12.49 32.49
CA ASP A 711 4.08 -13.59 31.56
C ASP A 711 5.48 -14.21 31.78
N GLY A 712 6.26 -13.73 32.75
CA GLY A 712 7.59 -14.27 33.04
C GLY A 712 8.71 -13.84 32.08
N SER A 713 8.43 -12.97 31.09
CA SER A 713 9.46 -12.37 30.24
C SER A 713 10.05 -11.13 30.92
N PRO A 714 11.38 -10.92 30.89
CA PRO A 714 11.96 -9.69 31.46
C PRO A 714 11.54 -8.48 30.60
N PRO A 715 11.10 -7.36 31.21
CA PRO A 715 10.65 -6.19 30.46
C PRO A 715 11.80 -5.58 29.66
N ALA A 716 11.57 -5.37 28.36
CA ALA A 716 12.45 -4.55 27.55
C ALA A 716 12.36 -3.10 28.06
N THR A 717 13.44 -2.63 28.70
CA THR A 717 13.66 -1.32 29.33
C THR A 717 12.96 -1.12 30.69
N THR A 718 13.70 -1.42 31.75
CA THR A 718 13.37 -1.13 33.15
C THR A 718 13.48 0.37 33.45
N LEU A 719 12.36 1.08 33.35
CA LEU A 719 12.15 2.30 34.13
C LEU A 719 11.32 1.91 35.36
N SER A 720 11.90 2.05 36.55
CA SER A 720 11.25 1.73 37.84
C SER A 720 10.18 2.78 38.22
N ILE A 721 9.21 3.01 37.33
CA ILE A 721 8.12 3.99 37.49
C ILE A 721 6.76 3.29 37.34
N SER A 722 5.69 3.91 37.85
CA SER A 722 4.35 3.31 37.85
C SER A 722 3.82 3.04 36.43
N PRO A 723 2.93 2.05 36.22
CA PRO A 723 2.32 1.78 34.90
C PRO A 723 1.70 3.01 34.24
N LEU A 724 1.08 3.90 35.04
CA LEU A 724 0.52 5.15 34.55
C LEU A 724 1.61 6.10 34.05
N ALA A 725 2.71 6.25 34.80
CA ALA A 725 3.83 7.09 34.39
C ALA A 725 4.50 6.56 33.13
N GLN A 726 4.61 5.23 32.95
CA GLN A 726 5.11 4.63 31.71
C GLN A 726 4.20 4.97 30.52
N ALA A 727 2.88 4.79 30.70
CA ALA A 727 1.90 5.08 29.67
C ALA A 727 1.89 6.55 29.27
N ALA A 728 1.86 7.45 30.25
CA ALA A 728 1.87 8.89 30.04
C ALA A 728 3.19 9.38 29.41
N SER A 729 4.35 8.79 29.75
CA SER A 729 5.63 9.11 29.10
C SER A 729 5.59 8.82 27.60
N ARG A 730 5.09 7.63 27.23
CA ARG A 730 4.97 7.20 25.82
C ARG A 730 3.95 8.03 25.06
N ALA A 731 2.78 8.27 25.65
CA ALA A 731 1.72 9.09 25.07
C ALA A 731 2.20 10.53 24.83
N PHE A 732 2.86 11.14 25.83
CA PHE A 732 3.39 12.51 25.75
C PHE A 732 4.44 12.65 24.66
N TYR A 733 5.44 11.79 24.63
CA TYR A 733 6.52 11.88 23.64
C TYR A 733 6.00 11.64 22.21
N THR A 734 5.13 10.64 22.02
CA THR A 734 4.52 10.32 20.73
C THR A 734 3.68 11.49 20.22
N THR A 735 2.82 12.06 21.09
CA THR A 735 1.99 13.22 20.77
C THR A 735 2.87 14.42 20.38
N HIS A 736 3.93 14.68 21.15
CA HIS A 736 4.85 15.79 20.88
C HIS A 736 5.59 15.63 19.53
N ALA A 737 6.01 14.41 19.19
CA ALA A 737 6.63 14.10 17.90
C ALA A 737 5.66 14.31 16.72
N VAL A 738 4.40 13.88 16.87
CA VAL A 738 3.35 14.10 15.88
C VAL A 738 3.11 15.60 15.67
N LEU A 739 2.95 16.37 16.75
CA LEU A 739 2.72 17.81 16.69
C LEU A 739 3.85 18.57 15.97
N ARG A 740 5.12 18.23 16.24
CA ARG A 740 6.27 18.84 15.55
C ARG A 740 6.26 18.58 14.05
N ARG A 741 5.93 17.35 13.63
CA ARG A 741 5.83 17.01 12.20
C ARG A 741 4.68 17.74 11.53
N THR A 742 3.52 17.81 12.19
CA THR A 742 2.36 18.58 11.71
C THR A 742 2.70 20.06 11.58
N GLN A 743 3.42 20.63 12.54
CA GLN A 743 3.90 22.02 12.45
C GLN A 743 4.85 22.22 11.27
N LYS A 744 5.84 21.35 11.07
CA LYS A 744 6.78 21.41 9.93
C LYS A 744 6.04 21.36 8.59
N HIS A 745 5.05 20.49 8.47
CA HIS A 745 4.21 20.39 7.27
C HIS A 745 3.38 21.66 7.05
N ALA A 746 2.74 22.18 8.10
CA ALA A 746 1.95 23.41 8.02
C ALA A 746 2.82 24.61 7.58
N LEU A 747 4.03 24.74 8.12
CA LEU A 747 5.00 25.77 7.71
C LEU A 747 5.44 25.61 6.25
N ALA A 748 5.67 24.38 5.78
CA ALA A 748 6.03 24.11 4.39
C ALA A 748 4.90 24.45 3.40
N LEU A 749 3.64 24.20 3.77
CA LEU A 749 2.48 24.59 2.96
C LEU A 749 2.32 26.11 2.89
N ALA A 750 2.50 26.81 4.02
CA ALA A 750 2.46 28.28 4.05
C ALA A 750 3.57 28.91 3.19
N ALA A 751 4.76 28.32 3.16
CA ALA A 751 5.86 28.78 2.30
C ALA A 751 5.58 28.62 0.79
N GLN A 752 4.66 27.72 0.40
CA GLN A 752 4.27 27.49 -0.99
C GLN A 752 3.09 28.35 -1.45
N SER A 753 2.29 28.92 -0.55
CA SER A 753 1.04 29.63 -0.88
C SER A 753 1.18 31.14 -1.09
N SER A 754 2.39 31.73 -1.03
CA SER A 754 2.62 33.19 -1.04
C SER A 754 1.88 33.99 0.04
N GLU A 755 1.33 33.29 1.05
CA GLU A 755 0.66 33.89 2.20
C GLU A 755 1.68 34.25 3.29
N ASP A 756 1.41 35.32 4.05
CA ASP A 756 2.26 35.74 5.15
C ASP A 756 2.38 34.61 6.22
N PRO A 757 3.59 34.10 6.51
CA PRO A 757 3.81 33.07 7.52
C PRO A 757 3.26 33.42 8.90
N SER A 758 3.19 34.73 9.23
CA SER A 758 2.67 35.23 10.50
C SER A 758 1.16 34.95 10.68
N SER A 759 0.41 34.89 9.57
CA SER A 759 -1.03 34.63 9.57
C SER A 759 -1.40 33.19 9.95
N SER A 760 -0.45 32.25 9.81
CA SER A 760 -0.62 30.84 10.16
C SER A 760 -0.34 30.55 11.64
N ASN A 761 0.37 31.45 12.34
CA ASN A 761 0.77 31.34 13.75
C ASN A 761 -0.12 32.15 14.71
N ALA A 762 -0.99 33.03 14.20
CA ALA A 762 -1.88 33.83 15.01
C ALA A 762 -2.97 32.95 15.67
N TYR A 763 -3.20 33.16 16.97
CA TYR A 763 -4.38 32.67 17.68
C TYR A 763 -5.67 33.10 16.95
N THR A 764 -6.78 32.39 17.20
CA THR A 764 -8.10 32.71 16.63
C THR A 764 -8.39 34.20 16.75
N ASP A 765 -8.40 34.88 15.61
CA ASP A 765 -8.93 36.24 15.50
C ASP A 765 -10.41 36.09 15.18
N ASP A 766 -11.22 35.99 16.23
CA ASP A 766 -12.65 35.69 16.14
C ASP A 766 -13.42 36.76 15.32
N GLU A 767 -12.93 38.01 15.29
CA GLU A 767 -13.50 39.10 14.49
C GLU A 767 -13.16 38.96 12.98
N LEU A 768 -11.92 38.62 12.63
CA LEU A 768 -11.53 38.36 11.25
C LEU A 768 -12.10 37.04 10.72
N ASP A 769 -12.19 36.01 11.57
CA ASP A 769 -12.73 34.70 11.20
C ASP A 769 -14.26 34.72 11.01
N ALA A 770 -14.98 35.66 11.66
CA ALA A 770 -16.38 35.94 11.38
C ALA A 770 -16.59 36.67 10.04
N ARG A 771 -15.62 37.52 9.63
CA ARG A 771 -15.65 38.24 8.34
C ARG A 771 -15.21 37.38 7.17
N GLU A 772 -14.30 36.42 7.38
CA GLU A 772 -13.82 35.46 6.36
C GLU A 772 -13.89 34.00 6.83
N PRO A 773 -15.07 33.35 6.78
CA PRO A 773 -15.27 31.99 7.31
C PRO A 773 -14.34 30.93 6.71
N LEU A 774 -13.93 31.11 5.44
CA LEU A 774 -13.03 30.19 4.74
C LEU A 774 -11.59 30.24 5.26
N ARG A 775 -11.16 31.34 5.89
CA ARG A 775 -9.85 31.48 6.53
C ARG A 775 -9.72 30.53 7.72
N ARG A 776 -10.75 30.49 8.55
CA ARG A 776 -10.85 29.56 9.69
C ARG A 776 -10.78 28.11 9.22
N VAL A 777 -11.54 27.75 8.18
CA VAL A 777 -11.57 26.38 7.62
C VAL A 777 -10.21 25.98 7.03
N ARG A 778 -9.53 26.88 6.29
CA ARG A 778 -8.18 26.63 5.77
C ARG A 778 -7.16 26.43 6.90
N ARG A 779 -7.15 27.32 7.90
CA ARG A 779 -6.25 27.21 9.07
C ARG A 779 -6.48 25.90 9.84
N MET A 780 -7.74 25.54 10.07
CA MET A 780 -8.11 24.28 10.73
C MET A 780 -7.66 23.07 9.92
N ARG A 781 -7.87 23.03 8.59
CA ARG A 781 -7.45 21.91 7.73
C ARG A 781 -5.94 21.70 7.60
N THR A 782 -5.14 22.77 7.71
CA THR A 782 -3.68 22.70 7.60
C THR A 782 -3.01 22.21 8.89
N ARG A 783 -3.66 22.42 10.05
CA ARG A 783 -3.18 22.00 11.38
C ARG A 783 -4.05 20.92 12.04
N GLU A 784 -5.04 20.42 11.32
CA GLU A 784 -5.71 19.17 11.61
C GLU A 784 -4.65 18.07 11.61
N LEU A 785 -4.67 17.21 12.62
CA LEU A 785 -3.81 16.04 12.70
C LEU A 785 -4.15 15.12 11.53
N ARG A 786 -3.54 15.36 10.36
CA ARG A 786 -3.59 14.49 9.19
C ARG A 786 -2.84 13.21 9.52
N ILE A 787 -3.56 12.31 10.20
CA ILE A 787 -3.38 10.86 10.36
C ILE A 787 -1.92 10.41 10.31
N VAL A 788 -1.42 9.95 11.46
CA VAL A 788 -0.20 9.14 11.63
C VAL A 788 0.08 8.33 10.35
N GLN A 789 1.05 8.76 9.54
CA GLN A 789 1.24 8.27 8.17
C GLN A 789 1.81 6.85 8.11
N SER A 790 2.30 6.32 9.23
CA SER A 790 2.75 4.94 9.34
C SER A 790 2.72 4.41 10.78
N ARG A 791 2.58 3.08 10.93
CA ARG A 791 2.84 2.35 12.19
C ARG A 791 4.21 2.67 12.77
N ASN A 792 5.20 2.91 11.91
CA ASN A 792 6.54 3.29 12.31
C ASN A 792 6.57 4.67 12.99
N ASP A 793 5.60 5.56 12.78
CA ASP A 793 5.61 6.87 13.46
C ASP A 793 5.20 6.78 14.94
N ILE A 794 4.33 5.82 15.29
CA ILE A 794 3.97 5.47 16.68
C ILE A 794 5.01 4.52 17.29
N ILE A 795 5.56 3.58 16.49
CA ILE A 795 6.52 2.57 16.98
C ILE A 795 7.97 3.07 17.02
N ALA A 796 8.43 3.93 16.10
CA ALA A 796 9.79 4.46 16.13
C ALA A 796 10.05 5.34 17.36
N ALA A 797 8.99 5.92 17.95
CA ALA A 797 9.09 6.51 19.28
C ALA A 797 9.57 5.49 20.32
N ASN A 798 9.20 4.20 20.20
CA ASN A 798 9.58 3.13 21.13
C ASN A 798 11.01 2.56 20.96
N ASN A 799 11.77 2.91 19.93
CA ASN A 799 13.08 2.29 19.65
C ASN A 799 14.29 2.92 20.39
N GLY A 800 14.08 3.43 21.61
CA GLY A 800 15.18 3.68 22.56
C GLY A 800 15.56 5.14 22.87
N SER A 801 14.68 6.12 22.65
CA SER A 801 14.94 7.53 23.00
C SER A 801 13.81 8.26 23.75
N ILE A 802 12.84 7.53 24.33
CA ILE A 802 11.77 8.15 25.15
C ILE A 802 12.34 8.49 26.52
N GLU A 803 12.31 9.78 26.85
CA GLU A 803 12.55 10.22 28.21
C GLU A 803 11.37 9.82 29.11
N ALA A 804 11.67 9.07 30.16
CA ALA A 804 10.68 8.71 31.17
C ALA A 804 10.26 9.93 32.00
N MET A 805 8.99 9.98 32.40
CA MET A 805 8.57 10.87 33.47
C MET A 805 9.38 10.61 34.74
N ARG A 806 9.73 11.69 35.43
CA ARG A 806 10.56 11.66 36.63
C ARG A 806 9.67 11.80 37.86
N ALA A 807 9.99 11.09 38.94
CA ALA A 807 9.27 11.26 40.20
C ALA A 807 9.45 12.70 40.71
N TRP A 808 8.36 13.37 41.06
CA TRP A 808 8.40 14.73 41.61
C TRP A 808 8.80 14.67 43.08
N LYS A 809 10.12 14.67 43.33
CA LYS A 809 10.67 14.57 44.69
C LYS A 809 10.25 15.77 45.55
N GLY A 810 9.87 15.50 46.81
CA GLY A 810 9.40 16.54 47.73
C GLY A 810 8.00 17.09 47.42
N PHE A 811 7.25 16.46 46.50
CA PHE A 811 5.93 16.95 46.12
C PHE A 811 4.95 17.03 47.29
N TRP A 812 4.99 16.09 48.23
CA TRP A 812 4.08 16.02 49.38
C TRP A 812 4.61 16.63 50.69
N GLY A 813 5.83 17.18 50.70
CA GLY A 813 6.54 17.64 51.89
C GLY A 813 7.69 16.72 52.27
#